data_AF-A0A316JXV0-F1
#
_entry.id   AF-A0A316JXV0-F1
#
_cell.length_a   1.000
_cell.length_b   1.000
_cell.length_c   1.000
_cell.angle_alpha   90.00
_cell.angle_beta   90.00
_cell.angle_gamma   90.00
#
_symmetry.space_group_name_H-M   'P 1'
#
loop_
_entity.id
_entity.type
_entity.pdbx_description
1 polymer ?
#
loop_
_entity_poly.entity_id
_entity_poly.type
_entity_poly.pdbx_seq_one_letter_code
_entity_poly.pdbx_strand_id
1 'polypeptide(L)'
;MKDKITIEGRSLLFNVGFVILNLVGLTFVVMGYHESAGDSSTLYKSIGIILMMLSIGGLIVFRGKLMMSSVSRVLVGGLFIVSGLVKANDPVGFSYKLEEYFEDGALAYRIKEWFGAPGFSLEWFMEHALLLSVIICILEIVLGVLTIIGGKIKWVSYLMMGMMVFFTFLTWHTSTCDNEVKFLDHDTYVMSDAKDAYTAGMKMEMAKVEAAKAKKHKPVKSAKTGKILKYVPQVFVVSKSKSEVVIGEWKTPQCVDDCGCFGDALKGSVGRSLTPSESLWKDIILVYLVFWIFIAQWIIKPNTRKENLIMGTGAMLVIIFFSWVFGWYYPVLFGGISILVALWSLRADGRRLGKFWGISMLVVSLAFLLTSYNLVYGMLDWRIFLFAGLSLAAALALLFMGGKVLANHWGSALVVTNLCFAMVIYVLMYEPIKDYRPYAVGSNIEEKMSDGVEGEYENILIYKNIKTGKLKEMTEDEYMASKIWEDSTWAYEDRNQRTIVEAVNPSIMDFNPTLQIADMSNDERNCILVKDILDTSVTQSLRFMNLTYNEEEIVPMEEYVPEYYPAEEYQLLDTLTAMDPNVTEVAILNGILSADKIVMVVSKKLDDGSWESSVERIKAIQKACEKKNIPFIFICNAAPSDIVRFKKEYKLNVPIFSMDEIELKIIARSNPAMLVLEKAVVKAKYPHRSIPTVETFKDKHLK
;
A
#
# COMPACT_ATOMS: atom_id res chain seq x y z
N MET A 1 45.41 -33.21 6.36
CA MET A 1 43.97 -33.41 6.13
C MET A 1 43.28 -32.06 6.33
N LYS A 2 42.50 -31.55 5.35
CA LYS A 2 41.68 -30.35 5.60
C LYS A 2 40.55 -30.76 6.55
N ASP A 3 40.48 -30.15 7.73
CA ASP A 3 39.39 -30.39 8.69
C ASP A 3 38.03 -30.26 7.99
N LYS A 4 37.15 -31.25 8.18
CA LYS A 4 35.76 -31.14 7.70
C LYS A 4 35.06 -30.05 8.50
N ILE A 5 34.59 -29.01 7.82
CA ILE A 5 33.78 -27.95 8.44
C ILE A 5 32.41 -28.55 8.78
N THR A 6 32.03 -28.50 10.05
CA THR A 6 30.76 -29.02 10.59
C THR A 6 29.91 -27.91 11.19
N ILE A 7 28.62 -28.18 11.43
CA ILE A 7 27.70 -27.25 12.14
C ILE A 7 28.25 -26.94 13.55
N GLU A 8 28.82 -27.94 14.23
CA GLU A 8 29.35 -27.81 15.58
C GLU A 8 30.60 -26.93 15.67
N GLY A 9 31.34 -26.78 14.55
CA GLY A 9 32.61 -26.06 14.53
C GLY A 9 33.64 -26.71 15.47
N ARG A 10 34.29 -25.90 16.32
CA ARG A 10 35.20 -26.37 17.38
C ARG A 10 34.48 -26.77 18.67
N SER A 11 33.30 -26.22 18.93
CA SER A 11 32.46 -26.54 20.09
C SER A 11 31.02 -26.11 19.83
N LEU A 12 30.10 -27.07 19.94
CA LEU A 12 28.67 -26.83 19.78
C LEU A 12 28.15 -25.82 20.80
N LEU A 13 28.50 -25.99 22.09
CA LEU A 13 28.01 -25.16 23.19
C LEU A 13 28.40 -23.69 23.00
N PHE A 14 29.67 -23.43 22.69
CA PHE A 14 30.14 -22.06 22.48
C PHE A 14 29.52 -21.43 21.24
N ASN A 15 29.43 -22.15 20.13
CA ASN A 15 28.81 -21.62 18.93
C ASN A 15 27.31 -21.32 19.13
N VAL A 16 26.56 -22.15 19.85
CA VAL A 16 25.17 -21.85 20.22
C VAL A 16 25.10 -20.58 21.07
N GLY A 17 25.96 -20.47 22.09
CA GLY A 17 26.05 -19.29 22.95
C GLY A 17 26.35 -18.02 22.15
N PHE A 18 27.31 -18.06 21.22
CA PHE A 18 27.64 -16.91 20.38
C PHE A 18 26.54 -16.55 19.38
N VAL A 19 25.81 -17.51 18.82
CA VAL A 19 24.64 -17.20 17.97
C VAL A 19 23.56 -16.49 18.78
N ILE A 20 23.21 -16.99 19.97
CA ILE A 20 22.24 -16.34 20.85
C ILE A 20 22.70 -14.93 21.22
N LEU A 21 23.96 -14.78 21.62
CA LEU A 21 24.54 -13.49 21.96
C LEU A 21 24.52 -12.51 20.80
N ASN A 22 24.72 -13.00 19.57
CA ASN A 22 24.67 -12.19 18.37
C ASN A 22 23.26 -11.66 18.09
N LEU A 23 22.25 -12.53 18.19
CA LEU A 23 20.84 -12.14 18.02
C LEU A 23 20.38 -11.18 19.11
N VAL A 24 20.78 -11.40 20.37
CA VAL A 24 20.50 -10.48 21.49
C VAL A 24 21.18 -9.13 21.26
N GLY A 25 22.44 -9.12 20.83
CA GLY A 25 23.16 -7.90 20.48
C GLY A 25 22.44 -7.12 19.37
N LEU A 26 21.98 -7.82 18.33
CA LEU A 26 21.19 -7.22 17.25
C LEU A 26 19.88 -6.61 17.77
N THR A 27 19.16 -7.30 18.65
CA THR A 27 17.94 -6.76 19.28
C THR A 27 18.24 -5.48 20.07
N PHE A 28 19.33 -5.43 20.84
CA PHE A 28 19.73 -4.22 21.57
C PHE A 28 20.07 -3.05 20.64
N VAL A 29 20.73 -3.30 19.51
CA VAL A 29 20.98 -2.25 18.51
C VAL A 29 19.66 -1.69 18.01
N VAL A 30 18.72 -2.55 17.59
CA VAL A 30 17.41 -2.14 17.08
C VAL A 30 16.63 -1.36 18.14
N MET A 31 16.57 -1.85 19.37
CA MET A 31 15.93 -1.15 20.50
C MET A 31 16.57 0.22 20.74
N GLY A 32 17.90 0.33 20.60
CA GLY A 32 18.58 1.61 20.76
C GLY A 32 18.22 2.66 19.72
N TYR A 33 17.78 2.26 18.53
CA TYR A 33 17.29 3.19 17.48
C TYR A 33 15.78 3.40 17.51
N HIS A 34 15.06 2.72 18.39
CA HIS A 34 13.65 2.97 18.62
C HIS A 34 13.46 4.20 19.52
N GLU A 35 12.44 5.00 19.26
CA GLU A 35 12.18 6.26 19.98
C GLU A 35 11.91 6.05 21.48
N SER A 36 11.32 4.90 21.83
CA SER A 36 11.07 4.50 23.22
C SER A 36 12.35 4.36 24.07
N ALA A 37 13.53 4.28 23.44
CA ALA A 37 14.78 4.14 24.19
C ALA A 37 15.17 5.42 24.94
N GLY A 38 14.73 6.60 24.50
CA GLY A 38 15.05 7.90 25.12
C GLY A 38 16.52 8.02 25.50
N ASP A 39 16.79 8.37 26.76
CA ASP A 39 18.14 8.52 27.32
C ASP A 39 18.98 7.24 27.29
N SER A 40 18.33 6.07 27.29
CA SER A 40 18.99 4.76 27.22
C SER A 40 19.41 4.38 25.79
N SER A 41 19.06 5.18 24.78
CA SER A 41 19.39 4.92 23.36
C SER A 41 20.89 4.64 23.15
N THR A 42 21.75 5.53 23.66
CA THR A 42 23.21 5.40 23.52
C THR A 42 23.74 4.14 24.23
N LEU A 43 23.15 3.79 25.38
CA LEU A 43 23.52 2.61 26.15
C LEU A 43 23.16 1.32 25.39
N TYR A 44 21.94 1.21 24.89
CA TYR A 44 21.49 0.05 24.11
C TYR A 44 22.30 -0.13 22.83
N LYS A 45 22.57 0.96 22.10
CA LYS A 45 23.45 0.93 20.90
C LYS A 45 24.84 0.40 21.25
N SER A 46 25.45 0.93 22.30
CA SER A 46 26.81 0.57 22.71
C SER A 46 26.90 -0.89 23.17
N ILE A 47 25.98 -1.32 24.05
CA ILE A 47 25.91 -2.71 24.52
C ILE A 47 25.65 -3.65 23.34
N GLY A 48 24.68 -3.33 22.48
CA GLY A 48 24.34 -4.14 21.31
C GLY A 48 25.54 -4.35 20.40
N ILE A 49 26.25 -3.28 20.03
CA ILE A 49 27.44 -3.34 19.18
C ILE A 49 28.56 -4.17 19.84
N ILE A 50 28.80 -4.00 21.14
CA ILE A 50 29.81 -4.77 21.88
C ILE A 50 29.48 -6.27 21.85
N LEU A 51 28.23 -6.65 22.14
CA LEU A 51 27.78 -8.05 22.11
C LEU A 51 27.87 -8.64 20.71
N MET A 52 27.53 -7.87 19.67
CA MET A 52 27.68 -8.28 18.28
C MET A 52 29.15 -8.49 17.90
N MET A 53 30.05 -7.56 18.24
CA MET A 53 31.49 -7.73 17.95
C MET A 53 32.09 -8.94 18.67
N LEU A 54 31.76 -9.12 19.96
CA LEU A 54 32.25 -10.25 20.75
C LEU A 54 31.74 -11.58 20.20
N SER A 55 30.46 -11.65 19.85
CA SER A 55 29.88 -12.86 19.26
C SER A 55 30.42 -13.16 17.86
N ILE A 56 30.64 -12.15 17.01
CA ILE A 56 31.29 -12.31 15.69
C ILE A 56 32.70 -12.88 15.87
N GLY A 57 33.50 -12.31 16.78
CA GLY A 57 34.83 -12.82 17.11
C GLY A 57 34.80 -14.27 17.57
N GLY A 58 33.86 -14.60 18.47
CA GLY A 58 33.62 -15.97 18.94
C GLY A 58 33.27 -16.94 17.81
N LEU A 59 32.32 -16.58 16.94
CA LEU A 59 31.92 -17.39 15.79
C LEU A 59 33.08 -17.62 14.80
N ILE A 60 33.99 -16.67 14.64
CA ILE A 60 35.19 -16.84 13.80
C ILE A 60 36.16 -17.81 14.48
N VAL A 61 36.48 -17.60 15.76
CA VAL A 61 37.43 -18.43 16.53
C VAL A 61 36.97 -19.88 16.64
N PHE A 62 35.67 -20.10 16.86
CA PHE A 62 35.08 -21.43 17.03
C PHE A 62 34.53 -22.02 15.73
N ARG A 63 34.79 -21.39 14.57
CA ARG A 63 34.30 -21.82 13.24
C ARG A 63 32.77 -22.00 13.18
N GLY A 64 32.02 -21.19 13.92
CA GLY A 64 30.54 -21.22 14.05
C GLY A 64 29.76 -20.61 12.88
N LYS A 65 30.44 -20.15 11.82
CA LYS A 65 29.80 -19.52 10.64
C LYS A 65 28.66 -20.34 10.04
N LEU A 66 28.82 -21.67 9.98
CA LEU A 66 27.81 -22.56 9.41
C LEU A 66 26.59 -22.73 10.34
N MET A 67 26.79 -22.63 11.66
CA MET A 67 25.69 -22.62 12.64
C MET A 67 24.89 -21.31 12.55
N MET A 68 25.57 -20.16 12.57
CA MET A 68 24.91 -18.86 12.41
C MET A 68 24.11 -18.82 11.10
N SER A 69 24.71 -19.25 9.99
CA SER A 69 23.99 -19.36 8.72
C SER A 69 22.79 -20.32 8.79
N SER A 70 22.89 -21.44 9.51
CA SER A 70 21.77 -22.39 9.64
C SER A 70 20.60 -21.79 10.42
N VAL A 71 20.88 -21.02 11.49
CA VAL A 71 19.86 -20.27 12.23
C VAL A 71 19.26 -19.18 11.37
N SER A 72 20.08 -18.38 10.67
CA SER A 72 19.60 -17.36 9.73
C SER A 72 18.72 -17.97 8.63
N ARG A 73 19.06 -19.14 8.09
CA ARG A 73 18.25 -19.83 7.07
C ARG A 73 16.85 -20.20 7.57
N VAL A 74 16.74 -20.63 8.83
CA VAL A 74 15.46 -20.97 9.45
C VAL A 74 14.63 -19.71 9.67
N LEU A 75 15.21 -18.68 10.27
CA LEU A 75 14.52 -17.42 10.56
C LEU A 75 14.07 -16.71 9.29
N VAL A 76 15.01 -16.46 8.36
CA VAL A 76 14.72 -15.76 7.11
C VAL A 76 13.82 -16.61 6.22
N GLY A 77 14.07 -17.92 6.10
CA GLY A 77 13.27 -18.79 5.25
C GLY A 77 11.82 -18.90 5.73
N GLY A 78 11.60 -19.03 7.04
CA GLY A 78 10.26 -19.02 7.63
C GLY A 78 9.55 -17.68 7.45
N LEU A 79 10.26 -16.57 7.71
CA LEU A 79 9.69 -15.23 7.56
C LEU A 79 9.35 -14.90 6.11
N PHE A 80 10.20 -15.25 5.14
CA PHE A 80 9.93 -15.05 3.71
C PHE A 80 8.68 -15.80 3.24
N ILE A 81 8.44 -17.02 3.75
CA ILE A 81 7.21 -17.76 3.45
C ILE A 81 6.00 -17.01 3.99
N VAL A 82 6.03 -16.56 5.25
CA VAL A 82 4.89 -15.84 5.85
C VAL A 82 4.68 -14.49 5.17
N SER A 83 5.72 -13.66 5.06
CA SER A 83 5.62 -12.33 4.48
C SER A 83 5.21 -12.38 3.01
N GLY A 84 5.80 -13.29 2.22
CA GLY A 84 5.41 -13.49 0.83
C GLY A 84 3.95 -13.97 0.70
N LEU A 85 3.45 -14.80 1.63
CA LEU A 85 2.04 -15.23 1.63
C LEU A 85 1.05 -14.14 2.02
N VAL A 86 1.42 -13.27 2.97
CA VAL A 86 0.60 -12.11 3.34
C VAL A 86 0.44 -11.19 2.13
N LYS A 87 1.52 -10.93 1.39
CA LYS A 87 1.47 -10.14 0.15
C LYS A 87 0.72 -10.89 -0.97
N ALA A 88 0.94 -12.20 -1.13
CA ALA A 88 0.25 -13.01 -2.13
C ALA A 88 -1.26 -13.18 -1.87
N ASN A 89 -1.72 -12.89 -0.66
CA ASN A 89 -3.14 -12.90 -0.31
C ASN A 89 -3.88 -11.65 -0.81
N ASP A 90 -3.18 -10.54 -1.03
CA ASP A 90 -3.70 -9.33 -1.68
C ASP A 90 -2.65 -8.70 -2.61
N PRO A 91 -2.36 -9.32 -3.76
CA PRO A 91 -1.36 -8.82 -4.70
C PRO A 91 -1.78 -7.48 -5.34
N VAL A 92 -3.08 -7.20 -5.44
CA VAL A 92 -3.61 -5.95 -5.98
C VAL A 92 -3.34 -4.78 -5.03
N GLY A 93 -3.55 -4.96 -3.72
CA GLY A 93 -3.16 -3.93 -2.76
C GLY A 93 -1.65 -3.69 -2.75
N PHE A 94 -0.84 -4.74 -2.91
CA PHE A 94 0.61 -4.58 -3.01
C PHE A 94 1.02 -3.86 -4.31
N SER A 95 0.28 -4.04 -5.41
CA SER A 95 0.55 -3.31 -6.66
C SER A 95 0.27 -1.82 -6.54
N TYR A 96 -0.79 -1.40 -5.84
CA TYR A 96 -1.06 0.02 -5.61
C TYR A 96 0.09 0.72 -4.88
N LYS A 97 0.72 0.04 -3.92
CA LYS A 97 1.94 0.60 -3.29
C LYS A 97 3.11 0.72 -4.23
N LEU A 98 3.30 -0.26 -5.12
CA LEU A 98 4.34 -0.15 -6.14
C LEU A 98 4.05 1.01 -7.09
N GLU A 99 2.79 1.25 -7.46
CA GLU A 99 2.36 2.42 -8.24
C GLU A 99 2.72 3.72 -7.51
N GLU A 100 2.38 3.85 -6.23
CA GLU A 100 2.77 5.00 -5.38
C GLU A 100 4.29 5.22 -5.38
N TYR A 101 5.11 4.16 -5.30
CA TYR A 101 6.57 4.31 -5.39
C TYR A 101 7.06 4.73 -6.78
N PHE A 102 6.35 4.36 -7.85
CA PHE A 102 6.72 4.67 -9.23
C PHE A 102 6.24 6.04 -9.70
N GLU A 103 5.40 6.72 -8.92
CA GLU A 103 5.02 8.10 -9.18
C GLU A 103 6.23 9.03 -9.16
N ASP A 104 6.15 10.07 -9.99
CA ASP A 104 7.27 10.97 -10.27
C ASP A 104 7.73 11.78 -9.05
N GLY A 105 6.81 11.99 -8.10
CA GLY A 105 7.06 12.62 -6.81
C GLY A 105 7.56 11.67 -5.72
N ALA A 106 7.66 10.36 -5.97
CA ALA A 106 8.08 9.36 -4.99
C ALA A 106 9.52 8.88 -5.27
N LEU A 107 9.75 7.66 -5.73
CA LEU A 107 11.13 7.17 -5.88
C LEU A 107 11.93 7.94 -6.94
N ALA A 108 11.26 8.41 -7.99
CA ALA A 108 11.91 9.09 -9.11
C ALA A 108 12.59 10.40 -8.67
N TYR A 109 12.03 11.16 -7.71
CA TYR A 109 12.61 12.45 -7.31
C TYR A 109 14.03 12.30 -6.74
N ARG A 110 14.32 11.22 -5.99
CA ARG A 110 15.69 10.97 -5.47
C ARG A 110 16.69 10.81 -6.61
N ILE A 111 16.28 10.14 -7.68
CA ILE A 111 17.10 9.93 -8.88
C ILE A 111 17.26 11.26 -9.64
N LYS A 112 16.16 12.04 -9.77
CA LYS A 112 16.18 13.39 -10.36
C LYS A 112 17.21 14.27 -9.64
N GLU A 113 17.25 14.25 -8.31
CA GLU A 113 18.18 15.02 -7.48
C GLU A 113 19.63 14.52 -7.56
N TRP A 114 19.86 13.21 -7.38
CA TRP A 114 21.23 12.66 -7.34
C TRP A 114 21.97 12.78 -8.66
N PHE A 115 21.25 12.67 -9.78
CA PHE A 115 21.84 12.66 -11.12
C PHE A 115 21.56 13.94 -11.90
N GLY A 116 20.85 14.91 -11.32
CA GLY A 116 20.48 16.16 -12.00
C GLY A 116 19.65 15.90 -13.27
N ALA A 117 18.76 14.91 -13.22
CA ALA A 117 18.00 14.40 -14.36
C ALA A 117 16.50 14.68 -14.16
N PRO A 118 16.04 15.95 -14.24
CA PRO A 118 14.68 16.34 -13.86
C PRO A 118 13.56 15.73 -14.73
N GLY A 119 13.87 15.20 -15.91
CA GLY A 119 12.90 14.50 -16.77
C GLY A 119 12.90 12.98 -16.62
N PHE A 120 13.55 12.42 -15.60
CA PHE A 120 13.55 10.99 -15.35
C PHE A 120 12.23 10.55 -14.72
N SER A 121 11.51 9.61 -15.33
CA SER A 121 10.24 9.09 -14.80
C SER A 121 10.26 7.58 -14.61
N LEU A 122 9.52 7.10 -13.61
CA LEU A 122 9.28 5.67 -13.36
C LEU A 122 7.86 5.24 -13.72
N GLU A 123 7.02 6.13 -14.25
CA GLU A 123 5.60 5.90 -14.53
C GLU A 123 5.35 4.69 -15.44
N TRP A 124 6.29 4.38 -16.34
CA TRP A 124 6.22 3.17 -17.19
C TRP A 124 6.08 1.87 -16.38
N PHE A 125 6.60 1.82 -15.15
CA PHE A 125 6.48 0.66 -14.28
C PHE A 125 5.10 0.54 -13.62
N MET A 126 4.28 1.60 -13.58
CA MET A 126 2.93 1.57 -12.98
C MET A 126 2.03 0.57 -13.70
N GLU A 127 2.03 0.54 -15.04
CA GLU A 127 1.27 -0.45 -15.84
C GLU A 127 1.71 -1.90 -15.57
N HIS A 128 2.92 -2.09 -15.04
CA HIS A 128 3.52 -3.37 -14.75
C HIS A 128 3.49 -3.71 -13.25
N ALA A 129 2.95 -2.83 -12.41
CA ALA A 129 2.98 -2.95 -10.95
C ALA A 129 2.28 -4.23 -10.48
N LEU A 130 1.12 -4.58 -11.05
CA LEU A 130 0.42 -5.81 -10.71
C LEU A 130 1.24 -7.06 -11.05
N LEU A 131 1.89 -7.09 -12.21
CA LEU A 131 2.77 -8.20 -12.58
C LEU A 131 3.99 -8.30 -11.64
N LEU A 132 4.63 -7.17 -11.33
CA LEU A 132 5.77 -7.10 -10.42
C LEU A 132 5.38 -7.58 -9.02
N SER A 133 4.23 -7.14 -8.51
CA SER A 133 3.71 -7.53 -7.20
C SER A 133 3.62 -9.07 -7.08
N VAL A 134 3.02 -9.73 -8.09
CA VAL A 134 2.87 -11.19 -8.14
C VAL A 134 4.23 -11.88 -8.19
N ILE A 135 5.14 -11.42 -9.06
CA ILE A 135 6.48 -12.00 -9.21
C ILE A 135 7.25 -11.92 -7.89
N ILE A 136 7.26 -10.76 -7.25
CA ILE A 136 7.96 -10.51 -5.99
C ILE A 136 7.41 -11.42 -4.88
N CYS A 137 6.09 -11.51 -4.73
CA CYS A 137 5.45 -12.39 -3.74
C CYS A 137 5.86 -13.85 -3.92
N ILE A 138 5.78 -14.36 -5.16
CA ILE A 138 6.13 -15.74 -5.49
C ILE A 138 7.62 -15.99 -5.24
N LEU A 139 8.48 -15.06 -5.68
CA LEU A 139 9.92 -15.16 -5.55
C LEU A 139 10.35 -15.19 -4.08
N GLU A 140 9.74 -14.37 -3.23
CA GLU A 140 9.98 -14.36 -1.78
C GLU A 140 9.68 -15.72 -1.15
N ILE A 141 8.50 -16.30 -1.41
CA ILE A 141 8.12 -17.63 -0.90
C ILE A 141 9.06 -18.73 -1.41
N VAL A 142 9.36 -18.72 -2.71
CA VAL A 142 10.23 -19.73 -3.34
C VAL A 142 11.65 -19.67 -2.78
N LEU A 143 12.23 -18.47 -2.65
CA LEU A 143 13.54 -18.28 -2.03
C LEU A 143 13.52 -18.71 -0.55
N GLY A 144 12.43 -18.45 0.17
CA GLY A 144 12.23 -18.92 1.54
C GLY A 144 12.31 -20.44 1.65
N VAL A 145 11.54 -21.17 0.84
CA VAL A 145 11.55 -22.64 0.82
C VAL A 145 12.91 -23.19 0.41
N LEU A 146 13.53 -22.66 -0.65
CA LEU A 146 14.83 -23.10 -1.15
C LEU A 146 15.94 -22.90 -0.11
N THR A 147 15.88 -21.80 0.64
CA THR A 147 16.81 -21.49 1.74
C THR A 147 16.71 -22.52 2.86
N ILE A 148 15.49 -22.93 3.24
CA ILE A 148 15.25 -23.94 4.27
C ILE A 148 15.84 -25.29 3.84
N ILE A 149 15.54 -25.76 2.62
CA ILE A 149 16.00 -27.07 2.13
C ILE A 149 17.47 -27.08 1.65
N GLY A 150 18.12 -25.92 1.61
CA GLY A 150 19.53 -25.77 1.19
C GLY A 150 19.72 -25.95 -0.32
N GLY A 151 18.69 -25.64 -1.10
CA GLY A 151 18.69 -25.81 -2.55
C GLY A 151 19.39 -24.66 -3.26
N LYS A 152 20.43 -24.96 -4.05
CA LYS A 152 21.14 -23.98 -4.90
C LYS A 152 21.48 -22.67 -4.17
N ILE A 153 21.96 -22.80 -2.93
CA ILE A 153 22.10 -21.68 -1.98
C ILE A 153 22.92 -20.50 -2.49
N LYS A 154 23.87 -20.71 -3.42
CA LYS A 154 24.62 -19.61 -4.05
C LYS A 154 23.67 -18.64 -4.75
N TRP A 155 22.95 -19.13 -5.76
CA TRP A 155 21.96 -18.33 -6.50
C TRP A 155 20.90 -17.74 -5.60
N VAL A 156 20.37 -18.55 -4.68
CA VAL A 156 19.36 -18.11 -3.71
C VAL A 156 19.90 -16.95 -2.86
N SER A 157 21.12 -17.05 -2.33
CA SER A 157 21.70 -15.99 -1.50
C SER A 157 21.99 -14.70 -2.28
N TYR A 158 22.38 -14.77 -3.56
CA TYR A 158 22.53 -13.59 -4.41
C TYR A 158 21.19 -12.90 -4.65
N LEU A 159 20.15 -13.66 -5.01
CA LEU A 159 18.81 -13.12 -5.26
C LEU A 159 18.20 -12.54 -3.98
N MET A 160 18.31 -13.24 -2.85
CA MET A 160 17.85 -12.74 -1.56
C MET A 160 18.60 -11.46 -1.16
N MET A 161 19.92 -11.41 -1.32
CA MET A 161 20.70 -10.22 -1.01
C MET A 161 20.26 -9.04 -1.89
N GLY A 162 20.12 -9.25 -3.20
CA GLY A 162 19.66 -8.19 -4.12
C GLY A 162 18.27 -7.67 -3.77
N MET A 163 17.33 -8.58 -3.50
CA MET A 163 15.96 -8.22 -3.11
C MET A 163 15.92 -7.48 -1.76
N MET A 164 16.69 -7.94 -0.76
CA MET A 164 16.71 -7.28 0.55
C MET A 164 17.37 -5.91 0.50
N VAL A 165 18.45 -5.75 -0.27
CA VAL A 165 19.07 -4.43 -0.48
C VAL A 165 18.10 -3.49 -1.18
N PHE A 166 17.36 -3.98 -2.18
CA PHE A 166 16.32 -3.21 -2.86
C PHE A 166 15.19 -2.77 -1.91
N PHE A 167 14.64 -3.68 -1.09
CA PHE A 167 13.59 -3.32 -0.12
C PHE A 167 14.09 -2.41 0.99
N THR A 168 15.34 -2.59 1.44
CA THR A 168 15.98 -1.68 2.41
C THR A 168 16.12 -0.29 1.82
N PHE A 169 16.39 -0.17 0.52
CA PHE A 169 16.43 1.11 -0.16
C PHE A 169 15.05 1.77 -0.23
N LEU A 170 14.00 1.02 -0.56
CA LEU A 170 12.62 1.54 -0.56
C LEU A 170 12.17 2.00 0.83
N THR A 171 12.41 1.20 1.87
CA THR A 171 12.04 1.58 3.24
C THR A 171 12.89 2.72 3.79
N TRP A 172 14.16 2.82 3.38
CA TRP A 172 14.99 3.98 3.68
C TRP A 172 14.44 5.25 3.02
N HIS A 173 14.02 5.16 1.74
CA HIS A 173 13.41 6.27 1.03
C HIS A 173 12.16 6.78 1.76
N THR A 174 11.25 5.88 2.11
CA THR A 174 10.04 6.16 2.90
C THR A 174 10.38 6.78 4.26
N SER A 175 11.32 6.19 5.01
CA SER A 175 11.70 6.66 6.35
C SER A 175 12.41 8.02 6.36
N THR A 176 12.94 8.47 5.22
CA THR A 176 13.67 9.75 5.09
C THR A 176 12.96 10.75 4.19
N CYS A 177 11.70 10.46 3.82
CA CYS A 177 10.90 11.34 3.00
C CYS A 177 10.46 12.57 3.81
N ASP A 178 10.54 13.74 3.17
CA ASP A 178 10.23 15.04 3.79
C ASP A 178 9.42 15.86 2.79
N ASN A 179 8.17 16.15 3.15
CA ASN A 179 7.22 16.89 2.32
C ASN A 179 7.50 18.41 2.26
N GLU A 180 8.41 18.93 3.09
CA GLU A 180 8.77 20.36 3.09
C GLU A 180 9.83 20.70 2.04
N VAL A 181 10.64 19.71 1.63
CA VAL A 181 11.66 19.90 0.61
C VAL A 181 11.00 19.94 -0.76
N LYS A 182 11.43 20.85 -1.65
CA LYS A 182 10.97 20.89 -3.03
C LYS A 182 12.05 20.39 -3.98
N PHE A 183 11.65 19.63 -4.98
CA PHE A 183 12.52 19.18 -6.07
C PHE A 183 12.07 19.77 -7.41
N LEU A 184 13.01 19.88 -8.35
CA LEU A 184 12.73 20.35 -9.69
C LEU A 184 12.34 19.18 -10.59
N ASP A 185 11.20 19.32 -11.25
CA ASP A 185 10.62 18.33 -12.13
C ASP A 185 10.38 18.89 -13.53
N HIS A 186 10.63 18.09 -14.57
CA HIS A 186 10.42 18.48 -15.97
C HIS A 186 9.45 17.53 -16.67
N ASP A 187 8.21 17.99 -16.87
CA ASP A 187 7.18 17.25 -17.59
C ASP A 187 7.21 17.59 -19.09
N THR A 188 7.11 16.57 -19.94
CA THR A 188 7.04 16.73 -21.41
C THR A 188 5.63 16.42 -21.88
N TYR A 189 4.98 17.40 -22.50
CA TYR A 189 3.62 17.30 -23.03
C TYR A 189 3.64 17.22 -24.55
N VAL A 190 2.96 16.23 -25.11
CA VAL A 190 2.87 16.03 -26.56
C VAL A 190 1.65 16.79 -27.09
N MET A 191 1.89 17.82 -27.92
CA MET A 191 0.85 18.71 -28.42
C MET A 191 -0.14 18.04 -29.40
N SER A 192 0.16 16.83 -29.89
CA SER A 192 -0.78 16.05 -30.70
C SER A 192 -1.84 15.33 -29.86
N ASP A 193 -1.58 15.08 -28.58
CA ASP A 193 -2.56 14.52 -27.66
C ASP A 193 -3.43 15.64 -27.06
N ALA A 194 -4.76 15.45 -27.06
CA ALA A 194 -5.70 16.49 -26.66
C ALA A 194 -5.63 16.81 -25.15
N LYS A 195 -5.36 15.81 -24.31
CA LYS A 195 -5.25 15.96 -22.85
C LYS A 195 -3.95 16.67 -22.50
N ASP A 196 -2.85 16.29 -23.14
CA ASP A 196 -1.55 16.94 -22.98
C ASP A 196 -1.59 18.40 -23.47
N ALA A 197 -2.19 18.66 -24.64
CA ALA A 197 -2.29 20.01 -25.18
C ALA A 197 -3.10 20.94 -24.27
N TYR A 198 -4.20 20.45 -23.68
CA TYR A 198 -5.00 21.19 -22.70
C TYR A 198 -4.19 21.51 -21.43
N THR A 199 -3.53 20.49 -20.87
CA THR A 199 -2.73 20.62 -19.64
C THR A 199 -1.53 21.55 -19.83
N ALA A 200 -0.80 21.41 -20.93
CA ALA A 200 0.29 22.30 -21.31
C ALA A 200 -0.20 23.75 -21.47
N GLY A 201 -1.39 23.95 -22.04
CA GLY A 201 -2.06 25.24 -22.13
C GLY A 201 -2.19 25.93 -20.77
N MET A 202 -2.79 25.24 -19.80
CA MET A 202 -2.96 25.74 -18.44
C MET A 202 -1.63 26.04 -17.75
N LYS A 203 -0.67 25.10 -17.79
CA LYS A 203 0.65 25.24 -17.15
C LYS A 203 1.45 26.39 -17.77
N MET A 204 1.33 26.63 -19.08
CA MET A 204 1.93 27.80 -19.73
C MET A 204 1.32 29.12 -19.23
N GLU A 205 0.01 29.19 -18.97
CA GLU A 205 -0.60 30.38 -18.36
C GLU A 205 -0.11 30.59 -16.92
N MET A 206 -0.02 29.52 -16.12
CA MET A 206 0.56 29.59 -14.76
C MET A 206 2.01 30.10 -14.81
N ALA A 207 2.82 29.61 -15.75
CA ALA A 207 4.20 30.07 -15.95
C ALA A 207 4.28 31.56 -16.29
N LYS A 208 3.32 32.12 -17.04
CA LYS A 208 3.25 33.57 -17.31
C LYS A 208 2.95 34.37 -16.04
N VAL A 209 2.02 33.89 -15.20
CA VAL A 209 1.69 34.52 -13.91
C VAL A 209 2.90 34.51 -12.98
N GLU A 210 3.59 33.37 -12.87
CA GLU A 210 4.80 33.21 -12.06
C GLU A 210 5.96 34.10 -12.57
N ALA A 211 6.14 34.20 -13.88
CA ALA A 211 7.10 35.12 -14.49
C ALA A 211 6.77 36.59 -14.20
N ALA A 212 5.48 36.97 -14.15
CA ALA A 212 5.05 38.30 -13.77
C ALA A 212 5.30 38.59 -12.27
N LYS A 213 5.07 37.62 -11.39
CA LYS A 213 5.42 37.72 -9.96
C LYS A 213 6.92 37.88 -9.75
N ALA A 214 7.73 37.11 -10.47
CA ALA A 214 9.19 37.19 -10.41
C ALA A 214 9.74 38.59 -10.76
N LYS A 215 9.09 39.29 -11.71
CA LYS A 215 9.44 40.68 -12.07
C LYS A 215 9.06 41.70 -11.00
N LYS A 216 8.02 41.45 -10.20
CA LYS A 216 7.54 42.36 -9.14
C LYS A 216 8.30 42.20 -7.81
N HIS A 217 8.84 41.02 -7.53
CA HIS A 217 9.55 40.76 -6.27
C HIS A 217 10.97 41.32 -6.29
N LYS A 218 11.26 42.26 -5.39
CA LYS A 218 12.61 42.77 -5.18
C LYS A 218 13.48 41.71 -4.47
N PRO A 219 14.77 41.60 -4.80
CA PRO A 219 15.65 40.64 -4.14
C PRO A 219 15.78 40.96 -2.64
N VAL A 220 15.60 39.96 -1.78
CA VAL A 220 15.68 40.10 -0.32
C VAL A 220 17.00 39.53 0.18
N LYS A 221 17.70 40.23 1.07
CA LYS A 221 18.97 39.74 1.63
C LYS A 221 18.66 38.83 2.83
N SER A 222 19.11 37.58 2.79
CA SER A 222 18.91 36.63 3.90
C SER A 222 19.61 37.14 5.16
N ALA A 223 18.87 37.30 6.26
CA ALA A 223 19.40 37.74 7.55
C ALA A 223 20.43 36.77 8.16
N LYS A 224 20.35 35.47 7.82
CA LYS A 224 21.27 34.43 8.32
C LYS A 224 22.54 34.26 7.48
N THR A 225 22.46 34.44 6.16
CA THR A 225 23.58 34.08 5.24
C THR A 225 24.13 35.23 4.42
N GLY A 226 23.49 36.41 4.44
CA GLY A 226 23.87 37.57 3.63
C GLY A 226 23.67 37.41 2.12
N LYS A 227 23.20 36.24 1.65
CA LYS A 227 22.91 35.98 0.23
C LYS A 227 21.66 36.73 -0.23
N ILE A 228 21.71 37.22 -1.46
CA ILE A 228 20.56 37.84 -2.14
C ILE A 228 19.63 36.71 -2.62
N LEU A 229 18.47 36.58 -2.00
CA LEU A 229 17.40 35.66 -2.40
C LEU A 229 16.56 36.34 -3.48
N LYS A 230 16.51 35.73 -4.67
CA LYS A 230 15.61 36.12 -5.75
C LYS A 230 14.38 35.21 -5.71
N TYR A 231 13.23 35.75 -6.10
CA TYR A 231 12.02 34.94 -6.30
C TYR A 231 12.29 33.85 -7.34
N VAL A 232 12.03 32.60 -6.99
CA VAL A 232 12.14 31.46 -7.90
C VAL A 232 10.72 31.13 -8.39
N PRO A 233 10.44 31.25 -9.71
CA PRO A 233 9.13 30.90 -10.25
C PRO A 233 8.86 29.41 -10.00
N GLN A 234 7.65 29.11 -9.49
CA GLN A 234 7.28 27.73 -9.17
C GLN A 234 7.02 26.89 -10.42
N VAL A 235 6.52 27.53 -11.49
CA VAL A 235 6.28 26.91 -12.81
C VAL A 235 6.91 27.77 -13.90
N PHE A 236 7.61 27.15 -14.85
CA PHE A 236 8.24 27.84 -15.97
C PHE A 236 8.32 26.96 -17.22
N VAL A 237 8.38 27.58 -18.40
CA VAL A 237 8.54 26.86 -19.67
C VAL A 237 10.03 26.63 -19.92
N VAL A 238 10.43 25.35 -20.05
CA VAL A 238 11.82 24.96 -20.33
C VAL A 238 12.08 25.03 -21.84
N SER A 239 11.19 24.42 -22.63
CA SER A 239 11.27 24.43 -24.09
C SER A 239 9.88 24.33 -24.72
N LYS A 240 9.73 24.86 -25.93
CA LYS A 240 8.49 24.81 -26.70
C LYS A 240 8.81 24.58 -28.17
N SER A 241 8.26 23.50 -28.72
CA SER A 241 8.30 23.16 -30.13
C SER A 241 6.88 23.04 -30.71
N LYS A 242 6.75 22.69 -31.99
CA LYS A 242 5.43 22.45 -32.61
C LYS A 242 4.82 21.11 -32.15
N SER A 243 5.65 20.14 -31.79
CA SER A 243 5.21 18.80 -31.40
C SER A 243 5.12 18.62 -29.88
N GLU A 244 5.99 19.29 -29.12
CA GLU A 244 6.15 19.04 -27.69
C GLU A 244 6.46 20.33 -26.92
N VAL A 245 6.01 20.39 -25.67
CA VAL A 245 6.32 21.45 -24.71
C VAL A 245 6.87 20.82 -23.43
N VAL A 246 8.00 21.34 -22.93
CA VAL A 246 8.59 20.92 -21.66
C VAL A 246 8.36 22.01 -20.62
N ILE A 247 7.73 21.64 -19.51
CA ILE A 247 7.42 22.52 -18.38
C ILE A 247 8.27 22.10 -17.18
N GLY A 248 8.94 23.06 -16.55
CA GLY A 248 9.63 22.89 -15.29
C GLY A 248 8.76 23.33 -14.12
N GLU A 249 8.64 22.49 -13.10
CA GLU A 249 7.85 22.76 -11.89
C GLU A 249 8.61 22.36 -10.62
N TRP A 250 8.49 23.17 -9.58
CA TRP A 250 8.95 22.80 -8.24
C TRP A 250 7.84 22.06 -7.50
N LYS A 251 7.98 20.74 -7.38
CA LYS A 251 7.02 19.85 -6.71
C LYS A 251 7.53 19.45 -5.32
N THR A 252 6.61 19.13 -4.42
CA THR A 252 6.91 18.48 -3.14
C THR A 252 6.94 16.97 -3.35
N PRO A 253 7.85 16.25 -2.67
CA PRO A 253 7.81 14.80 -2.62
C PRO A 253 6.44 14.29 -2.19
N GLN A 254 6.11 13.10 -2.67
CA GLN A 254 4.98 12.34 -2.24
C GLN A 254 5.50 11.20 -1.35
N CYS A 255 5.33 11.35 -0.05
CA CYS A 255 5.74 10.33 0.90
C CYS A 255 4.74 9.16 0.91
N VAL A 256 5.30 7.95 0.88
CA VAL A 256 4.56 6.70 1.00
C VAL A 256 4.56 6.31 2.48
N ASP A 257 3.42 6.39 3.15
CA ASP A 257 3.36 6.32 4.61
C ASP A 257 3.25 4.91 5.21
N ASP A 258 3.00 3.87 4.39
CA ASP A 258 2.87 2.50 4.86
C ASP A 258 3.43 1.43 3.90
N CYS A 259 3.55 0.21 4.42
CA CYS A 259 4.08 -0.95 3.69
C CYS A 259 3.01 -1.76 2.92
N GLY A 260 1.87 -1.17 2.58
CA GLY A 260 0.78 -1.84 1.86
C GLY A 260 0.16 -3.02 2.60
N CYS A 261 -0.15 -4.09 1.87
CA CYS A 261 -0.85 -5.28 2.38
C CYS A 261 -0.20 -5.94 3.60
N PHE A 262 1.11 -5.81 3.78
CA PHE A 262 1.76 -6.27 5.01
C PHE A 262 1.47 -5.34 6.20
N GLY A 263 1.41 -4.03 5.95
CA GLY A 263 0.90 -3.02 6.89
C GLY A 263 -0.56 -3.27 7.25
N ASP A 264 -1.43 -3.51 6.27
CA ASP A 264 -2.85 -3.86 6.52
C ASP A 264 -2.99 -5.10 7.39
N ALA A 265 -2.18 -6.14 7.12
CA ALA A 265 -2.19 -7.36 7.92
C ALA A 265 -1.72 -7.10 9.37
N LEU A 266 -0.75 -6.23 9.57
CA LEU A 266 -0.30 -5.81 10.89
C LEU A 266 -1.36 -4.94 11.60
N LYS A 267 -1.95 -3.96 10.91
CA LYS A 267 -3.04 -3.13 11.45
C LYS A 267 -4.22 -4.00 11.87
N GLY A 268 -4.63 -4.94 11.03
CA GLY A 268 -5.73 -5.86 11.31
C GLY A 268 -5.45 -6.90 12.40
N SER A 269 -4.20 -7.10 12.83
CA SER A 269 -3.84 -8.13 13.82
C SER A 269 -3.32 -7.56 15.14
N VAL A 270 -2.51 -6.52 15.07
CA VAL A 270 -1.82 -5.87 16.22
C VAL A 270 -2.39 -4.48 16.49
N GLY A 271 -3.32 -3.99 15.66
CA GLY A 271 -4.01 -2.70 15.85
C GLY A 271 -3.31 -1.49 15.22
N ARG A 272 -2.11 -1.65 14.67
CA ARG A 272 -1.39 -0.60 13.93
C ARG A 272 -0.46 -1.16 12.85
N SER A 273 -0.14 -0.33 11.87
CA SER A 273 0.92 -0.61 10.88
C SER A 273 2.31 -0.39 11.51
N LEU A 274 3.36 -0.90 10.86
CA LEU A 274 4.74 -0.53 11.20
C LEU A 274 5.00 0.90 10.71
N THR A 275 5.68 1.70 11.51
CA THR A 275 6.14 3.03 11.09
C THR A 275 7.20 2.90 9.98
N PRO A 276 7.43 3.94 9.16
CA PRO A 276 8.52 3.98 8.19
C PRO A 276 9.87 3.53 8.76
N SER A 277 10.21 4.03 9.96
CA SER A 277 11.43 3.70 10.69
C SER A 277 11.49 2.24 11.16
N GLU A 278 10.38 1.70 11.70
CA GLU A 278 10.30 0.30 12.11
C GLU A 278 10.45 -0.65 10.91
N SER A 279 9.85 -0.29 9.77
CA SER A 279 9.96 -1.08 8.54
C SER A 279 11.38 -1.10 7.98
N LEU A 280 12.08 0.04 8.03
CA LEU A 280 13.50 0.12 7.68
C LEU A 280 14.36 -0.80 8.57
N TRP A 281 14.18 -0.75 9.89
CA TRP A 281 14.92 -1.62 10.81
C TRP A 281 14.65 -3.11 10.60
N LYS A 282 13.39 -3.48 10.32
CA LYS A 282 13.01 -4.83 9.92
C LYS A 282 13.80 -5.30 8.69
N ASP A 283 13.92 -4.47 7.65
CA ASP A 283 14.68 -4.84 6.45
C ASP A 283 16.20 -4.87 6.68
N ILE A 284 16.75 -3.98 7.52
CA ILE A 284 18.17 -4.02 7.94
C ILE A 284 18.49 -5.32 8.70
N ILE A 285 17.63 -5.76 9.62
CA ILE A 285 17.77 -7.03 10.34
C ILE A 285 17.81 -8.19 9.35
N LEU A 286 16.92 -8.16 8.35
CA LEU A 286 16.89 -9.20 7.32
C LEU A 286 18.14 -9.18 6.46
N VAL A 287 18.62 -8.01 6.02
CA VAL A 287 19.91 -7.88 5.32
C VAL A 287 21.04 -8.48 6.15
N TYR A 288 21.08 -8.20 7.46
CA TYR A 288 22.08 -8.78 8.37
C TYR A 288 22.03 -10.32 8.42
N LEU A 289 20.83 -10.89 8.55
CA LEU A 289 20.66 -12.34 8.57
C LEU A 289 20.98 -12.98 7.21
N VAL A 290 20.56 -12.37 6.11
CA VAL A 290 20.88 -12.81 4.75
C VAL A 290 22.38 -12.70 4.48
N PHE A 291 23.06 -11.68 5.02
CA PHE A 291 24.51 -11.54 4.90
C PHE A 291 25.26 -12.75 5.47
N TRP A 292 24.83 -13.27 6.63
CA TRP A 292 25.41 -14.51 7.19
C TRP A 292 25.23 -15.72 6.28
N ILE A 293 24.09 -15.83 5.59
CA ILE A 293 23.84 -16.88 4.58
C ILE A 293 24.76 -16.67 3.38
N PHE A 294 24.84 -15.43 2.89
CA PHE A 294 25.61 -15.04 1.73
C PHE A 294 27.11 -15.33 1.90
N ILE A 295 27.70 -14.99 3.04
CA ILE A 295 29.11 -15.29 3.29
C ILE A 295 29.36 -16.80 3.44
N ALA A 296 28.37 -17.57 3.91
CA ALA A 296 28.47 -19.01 4.11
C ALA A 296 28.15 -19.84 2.85
N GLN A 297 27.64 -19.22 1.78
CA GLN A 297 27.16 -19.89 0.56
C GLN A 297 28.17 -20.86 -0.09
N TRP A 298 29.47 -20.61 0.06
CA TRP A 298 30.54 -21.45 -0.51
C TRP A 298 30.81 -22.72 0.30
N ILE A 299 30.33 -22.76 1.55
CA ILE A 299 30.56 -23.83 2.52
C ILE A 299 29.28 -24.69 2.66
N ILE A 300 28.11 -24.08 2.52
CA ILE A 300 26.81 -24.76 2.63
C ILE A 300 26.69 -25.83 1.54
N LYS A 301 26.41 -27.05 1.98
CA LYS A 301 26.10 -28.20 1.11
C LYS A 301 24.60 -28.46 1.11
N PRO A 302 24.06 -29.16 0.09
CA PRO A 302 22.68 -29.62 0.10
C PRO A 302 22.39 -30.43 1.37
N ASN A 303 21.26 -30.14 2.00
CA ASN A 303 20.88 -30.74 3.27
C ASN A 303 20.68 -32.27 3.15
N THR A 304 21.11 -32.99 4.17
CA THR A 304 20.75 -34.39 4.42
C THR A 304 19.29 -34.52 4.87
N ARG A 305 18.76 -35.75 4.97
CA ARG A 305 17.39 -36.00 5.45
C ARG A 305 17.16 -35.50 6.88
N LYS A 306 18.14 -35.69 7.77
CA LYS A 306 18.05 -35.24 9.16
C LYS A 306 18.09 -33.73 9.26
N GLU A 307 18.98 -33.08 8.50
CA GLU A 307 19.06 -31.61 8.45
C GLU A 307 17.78 -30.99 7.88
N ASN A 308 17.20 -31.58 6.83
CA ASN A 308 15.91 -31.13 6.29
C ASN A 308 14.76 -31.25 7.29
N LEU A 309 14.76 -32.32 8.11
CA LEU A 309 13.78 -32.45 9.19
C LEU A 309 13.97 -31.33 10.22
N ILE A 310 15.19 -31.12 10.71
CA ILE A 310 15.49 -30.10 11.73
C ILE A 310 15.18 -28.68 11.21
N MET A 311 15.66 -28.34 10.01
CA MET A 311 15.42 -27.02 9.40
C MET A 311 13.95 -26.81 9.06
N GLY A 312 13.27 -27.83 8.54
CA GLY A 312 11.84 -27.79 8.27
C GLY A 312 11.03 -27.59 9.55
N THR A 313 11.33 -28.31 10.63
CA THR A 313 10.67 -28.13 11.92
C THR A 313 10.93 -26.75 12.52
N GLY A 314 12.18 -26.26 12.44
CA GLY A 314 12.52 -24.91 12.91
C GLY A 314 11.76 -23.84 12.14
N ALA A 315 11.70 -23.96 10.81
CA ALA A 315 10.95 -23.02 9.97
C ALA A 315 9.45 -23.06 10.28
N MET A 316 8.88 -24.25 10.54
CA MET A 316 7.49 -24.37 10.95
C MET A 316 7.19 -23.66 12.28
N LEU A 317 8.12 -23.70 13.25
CA LEU A 317 7.95 -22.94 14.50
C LEU A 317 7.92 -21.43 14.25
N VAL A 318 8.79 -20.92 13.36
CA VAL A 318 8.77 -19.51 12.94
C VAL A 318 7.45 -19.17 12.26
N ILE A 319 6.99 -20.01 11.33
CA ILE A 319 5.71 -19.80 10.63
C ILE A 319 4.53 -19.81 11.59
N ILE A 320 4.49 -20.74 12.56
CA ILE A 320 3.44 -20.83 13.58
C ILE A 320 3.44 -19.58 14.46
N PHE A 321 4.61 -19.12 14.89
CA PHE A 321 4.73 -17.90 15.70
C PHE A 321 4.12 -16.70 14.97
N PHE A 322 4.54 -16.44 13.73
CA PHE A 322 3.98 -15.30 12.97
C PHE A 322 2.51 -15.52 12.59
N SER A 323 2.07 -16.76 12.32
CA SER A 323 0.65 -17.06 12.06
C SER A 323 -0.22 -16.77 13.28
N TRP A 324 0.29 -16.99 14.49
CA TRP A 324 -0.35 -16.60 15.74
C TRP A 324 -0.41 -15.07 15.89
N VAL A 325 0.70 -14.37 15.61
CA VAL A 325 0.75 -12.89 15.62
C VAL A 325 -0.29 -12.29 14.66
N PHE A 326 -0.45 -12.86 13.47
CA PHE A 326 -1.41 -12.38 12.46
C PHE A 326 -2.85 -12.88 12.64
N GLY A 327 -3.11 -13.77 13.62
CA GLY A 327 -4.42 -14.41 13.75
C GLY A 327 -4.86 -15.19 12.50
N TRP A 328 -3.93 -15.60 11.63
CA TRP A 328 -4.19 -16.26 10.36
C TRP A 328 -3.32 -17.50 10.23
N TYR A 329 -3.95 -18.69 10.30
CA TYR A 329 -3.24 -19.98 10.37
C TYR A 329 -3.02 -20.65 9.00
N TYR A 330 -3.51 -20.07 7.90
CA TYR A 330 -3.26 -20.60 6.56
C TYR A 330 -1.76 -20.67 6.18
N PRO A 331 -0.88 -19.73 6.59
CA PRO A 331 0.55 -19.85 6.35
C PRO A 331 1.19 -21.11 6.94
N VAL A 332 0.66 -21.63 8.06
CA VAL A 332 1.11 -22.92 8.63
C VAL A 332 0.81 -24.06 7.65
N LEU A 333 -0.41 -24.11 7.14
CA LEU A 333 -0.83 -25.14 6.17
C LEU A 333 -0.03 -25.02 4.88
N PHE A 334 0.02 -23.82 4.29
CA PHE A 334 0.70 -23.56 3.03
C PHE A 334 2.21 -23.81 3.15
N GLY A 335 2.86 -23.30 4.21
CA GLY A 335 4.28 -23.51 4.46
C GLY A 335 4.62 -24.98 4.65
N GLY A 336 3.81 -25.72 5.41
CA GLY A 336 3.95 -27.16 5.59
C GLY A 336 3.84 -27.92 4.26
N ILE A 337 2.81 -27.66 3.47
CA ILE A 337 2.63 -28.26 2.14
C ILE A 337 3.81 -27.91 1.22
N SER A 338 4.20 -26.63 1.18
CA SER A 338 5.31 -26.15 0.33
C SER A 338 6.62 -26.85 0.64
N ILE A 339 6.98 -26.96 1.93
CA ILE A 339 8.20 -27.65 2.35
C ILE A 339 8.11 -29.15 2.03
N LEU A 340 6.98 -29.80 2.32
CA LEU A 340 6.80 -31.23 2.08
C LEU A 340 6.86 -31.58 0.59
N VAL A 341 6.18 -30.80 -0.25
CA VAL A 341 6.14 -30.99 -1.70
C VAL A 341 7.52 -30.68 -2.31
N ALA A 342 8.21 -29.63 -1.85
CA ALA A 342 9.57 -29.34 -2.26
C ALA A 342 10.53 -30.48 -1.92
N LEU A 343 10.45 -31.05 -0.71
CA LEU A 343 11.24 -32.20 -0.29
C LEU A 343 10.87 -33.48 -1.04
N TRP A 344 9.59 -33.66 -1.38
CA TRP A 344 9.13 -34.79 -2.19
C TRP A 344 9.68 -34.71 -3.62
N SER A 345 9.71 -33.51 -4.23
CA SER A 345 10.32 -33.28 -5.54
C SER A 345 11.79 -33.69 -5.57
N LEU A 346 12.57 -33.40 -4.51
CA LEU A 346 13.96 -33.87 -4.39
C LEU A 346 14.11 -35.39 -4.31
N ARG A 347 13.07 -36.10 -3.86
CA ARG A 347 13.07 -37.57 -3.73
C ARG A 347 12.56 -38.28 -4.99
N ALA A 348 11.98 -37.54 -5.94
CA ALA A 348 11.47 -38.09 -7.19
C ALA A 348 12.58 -38.53 -8.17
N ASP A 349 13.85 -38.28 -7.82
CA ASP A 349 15.02 -38.65 -8.64
C ASP A 349 15.11 -40.17 -8.83
N GLY A 350 15.17 -40.61 -10.09
CA GLY A 350 15.36 -42.02 -10.47
C GLY A 350 14.12 -42.92 -10.63
N ARG A 351 12.88 -42.46 -10.37
CA ARG A 351 11.65 -43.26 -10.62
C ARG A 351 11.01 -42.90 -11.97
N ARG A 352 10.41 -43.86 -12.70
CA ARG A 352 9.71 -43.61 -13.99
C ARG A 352 8.72 -42.44 -13.94
N LEU A 353 8.05 -42.24 -12.79
CA LEU A 353 7.12 -41.13 -12.53
C LEU A 353 7.79 -39.74 -12.48
N GLY A 354 9.06 -39.61 -12.04
CA GLY A 354 9.73 -38.31 -11.94
C GLY A 354 10.00 -37.65 -13.28
N LYS A 355 10.15 -38.44 -14.36
CA LYS A 355 10.43 -37.93 -15.72
C LYS A 355 9.22 -37.25 -16.37
N PHE A 356 8.02 -37.80 -16.19
CA PHE A 356 6.79 -37.24 -16.75
C PHE A 356 6.23 -36.12 -15.87
N TRP A 357 6.40 -36.22 -14.55
CA TRP A 357 5.85 -35.27 -13.61
C TRP A 357 6.45 -33.86 -13.72
N GLY A 358 7.76 -33.74 -13.93
CA GLY A 358 8.39 -32.43 -14.14
C GLY A 358 7.83 -31.70 -15.38
N ILE A 359 7.61 -32.44 -16.45
CA ILE A 359 7.08 -31.90 -17.71
C ILE A 359 5.62 -31.46 -17.50
N SER A 360 4.81 -32.26 -16.80
CA SER A 360 3.46 -31.86 -16.38
C SER A 360 3.48 -30.59 -15.52
N MET A 361 4.41 -30.47 -14.57
CA MET A 361 4.53 -29.27 -13.72
C MET A 361 4.95 -28.02 -14.47
N LEU A 362 5.82 -28.15 -15.48
CA LEU A 362 6.21 -27.04 -16.34
C LEU A 362 5.06 -26.61 -17.25
N VAL A 363 4.32 -27.57 -17.83
CA VAL A 363 3.11 -27.28 -18.61
C VAL A 363 2.07 -26.58 -17.73
N VAL A 364 1.90 -27.01 -16.48
CA VAL A 364 1.03 -26.34 -15.50
C VAL A 364 1.53 -24.94 -15.17
N SER A 365 2.83 -24.72 -14.99
CA SER A 365 3.40 -23.38 -14.75
C SER A 365 3.18 -22.44 -15.92
N LEU A 366 3.37 -22.94 -17.13
CA LEU A 366 3.17 -22.17 -18.35
C LEU A 366 1.68 -21.87 -18.56
N ALA A 367 0.79 -22.82 -18.25
CA ALA A 367 -0.65 -22.59 -18.25
C ALA A 367 -1.07 -21.56 -17.20
N PHE A 368 -0.49 -21.61 -15.98
CA PHE A 368 -0.74 -20.61 -14.95
C PHE A 368 -0.22 -19.24 -15.35
N LEU A 369 1.00 -19.14 -15.88
CA LEU A 369 1.57 -17.89 -16.40
C LEU A 369 0.69 -17.28 -17.50
N LEU A 370 0.21 -18.09 -18.43
CA LEU A 370 -0.71 -17.66 -19.48
C LEU A 370 -2.05 -17.19 -18.90
N THR A 371 -2.58 -17.92 -17.92
CA THR A 371 -3.86 -17.58 -17.26
C THR A 371 -3.72 -16.29 -16.45
N SER A 372 -2.63 -16.13 -15.70
CA SER A 372 -2.35 -14.91 -14.94
C SER A 372 -2.11 -13.72 -15.87
N TYR A 373 -1.40 -13.90 -16.99
CA TYR A 373 -1.21 -12.83 -17.97
C TYR A 373 -2.55 -12.37 -18.56
N ASN A 374 -3.42 -13.32 -18.93
CA ASN A 374 -4.77 -12.99 -19.42
C ASN A 374 -5.64 -12.31 -18.35
N LEU A 375 -5.54 -12.73 -17.09
CA LEU A 375 -6.25 -12.09 -15.98
C LEU A 375 -5.76 -10.65 -15.72
N VAL A 376 -4.46 -10.40 -15.86
CA VAL A 376 -3.86 -9.08 -15.63
C VAL A 376 -4.14 -8.12 -16.78
N TYR A 377 -4.01 -8.58 -18.03
CA TYR A 377 -4.03 -7.69 -19.20
C TYR A 377 -5.33 -7.75 -20.02
N GLY A 378 -6.28 -8.65 -19.70
CA GLY A 378 -7.61 -8.70 -20.31
C GLY A 378 -7.66 -8.94 -21.84
N MET A 379 -6.52 -9.20 -22.48
CA MET A 379 -6.39 -9.23 -23.94
C MET A 379 -6.27 -10.65 -24.50
N LEU A 380 -7.26 -11.06 -25.31
CA LEU A 380 -7.16 -12.18 -26.25
C LEU A 380 -6.36 -11.76 -27.50
N ASP A 381 -5.04 -11.56 -27.35
CA ASP A 381 -4.15 -11.10 -28.42
C ASP A 381 -3.23 -12.21 -28.98
N TRP A 382 -2.62 -11.99 -30.14
CA TRP A 382 -1.67 -12.91 -30.81
C TRP A 382 -0.52 -13.37 -29.90
N ARG A 383 -0.20 -12.56 -28.89
CA ARG A 383 0.77 -12.86 -27.83
C ARG A 383 0.44 -14.15 -27.09
N ILE A 384 -0.83 -14.50 -26.89
CA ILE A 384 -1.26 -15.77 -26.26
C ILE A 384 -0.79 -16.96 -27.09
N PHE A 385 -0.95 -16.89 -28.42
CA PHE A 385 -0.53 -17.97 -29.32
C PHE A 385 0.99 -18.10 -29.37
N LEU A 386 1.72 -16.97 -29.29
CA LEU A 386 3.18 -16.98 -29.15
C LEU A 386 3.62 -17.60 -27.82
N PHE A 387 2.99 -17.22 -26.70
CA PHE A 387 3.26 -17.79 -25.38
C PHE A 387 2.91 -19.28 -25.31
N ALA A 388 1.76 -19.69 -25.84
CA ALA A 388 1.36 -21.09 -25.92
C ALA A 388 2.33 -21.90 -26.81
N GLY A 389 2.78 -21.32 -27.92
CA GLY A 389 3.78 -21.91 -28.81
C GLY A 389 5.15 -22.07 -28.15
N LEU A 390 5.65 -21.05 -27.47
CA LEU A 390 6.90 -21.10 -26.70
C LEU A 390 6.80 -22.09 -25.53
N SER A 391 5.64 -22.15 -24.89
CA SER A 391 5.34 -23.08 -23.80
C SER A 391 5.37 -24.53 -24.27
N LEU A 392 4.74 -24.80 -25.41
CA LEU A 392 4.74 -26.11 -26.05
C LEU A 392 6.15 -26.50 -26.53
N ALA A 393 6.90 -25.55 -27.12
CA ALA A 393 8.29 -25.76 -27.53
C ALA A 393 9.21 -26.05 -26.32
N ALA A 394 9.03 -25.34 -25.20
CA ALA A 394 9.77 -25.60 -23.96
C ALA A 394 9.42 -26.98 -23.35
N ALA A 395 8.13 -27.33 -23.33
CA ALA A 395 7.67 -28.65 -22.88
C ALA A 395 8.22 -29.78 -23.77
N LEU A 396 8.21 -29.59 -25.09
CA LEU A 396 8.77 -30.54 -26.07
C LEU A 396 10.31 -30.66 -25.93
N ALA A 397 11.03 -29.55 -25.82
CA ALA A 397 12.48 -29.56 -25.60
C ALA A 397 12.85 -30.33 -24.31
N LEU A 398 12.07 -30.20 -23.24
CA LEU A 398 12.28 -30.92 -21.99
C LEU A 398 11.90 -32.41 -22.06
N LEU A 399 10.91 -32.77 -22.88
CA LEU A 399 10.64 -34.17 -23.25
C LEU A 399 11.87 -34.79 -23.93
N PHE A 400 12.50 -34.07 -24.85
CA PHE A 400 13.73 -34.51 -25.52
C PHE A 400 14.94 -34.58 -24.57
N MET A 401 15.00 -33.75 -23.51
CA MET A 401 16.08 -33.77 -22.50
C MET A 401 15.88 -34.81 -21.38
N GLY A 402 14.81 -35.61 -21.41
CA GLY A 402 14.69 -36.85 -20.63
C GLY A 402 14.34 -36.73 -19.13
N GLY A 403 13.65 -35.66 -18.70
CA GLY A 403 13.01 -35.57 -17.38
C GLY A 403 13.94 -35.51 -16.15
N LYS A 404 15.26 -35.62 -16.33
CA LYS A 404 16.27 -35.46 -15.26
C LYS A 404 16.42 -34.02 -14.75
N VAL A 405 15.85 -33.05 -15.48
CA VAL A 405 16.02 -31.61 -15.21
C VAL A 405 15.19 -31.14 -14.00
N LEU A 406 14.15 -31.89 -13.59
CA LEU A 406 13.15 -31.42 -12.62
C LEU A 406 13.00 -32.29 -11.35
N ALA A 407 13.83 -33.33 -11.16
CA ALA A 407 13.94 -34.06 -9.91
C ALA A 407 15.11 -33.53 -9.04
N ASN A 408 15.19 -32.21 -8.92
CA ASN A 408 16.26 -31.50 -8.22
C ASN A 408 15.69 -30.20 -7.62
N HIS A 409 16.55 -29.36 -7.04
CA HIS A 409 16.10 -28.10 -6.42
C HIS A 409 15.37 -27.13 -7.38
N TRP A 410 15.59 -27.21 -8.69
CA TRP A 410 14.81 -26.44 -9.67
C TRP A 410 13.38 -26.97 -9.80
N GLY A 411 13.19 -28.28 -9.69
CA GLY A 411 11.88 -28.89 -9.57
C GLY A 411 11.14 -28.48 -8.30
N SER A 412 11.85 -28.46 -7.15
CA SER A 412 11.30 -27.94 -5.91
C SER A 412 10.83 -26.49 -6.06
N ALA A 413 11.65 -25.63 -6.68
CA ALA A 413 11.29 -24.24 -6.96
C ALA A 413 10.03 -24.16 -7.81
N LEU A 414 10.01 -24.87 -8.95
CA LEU A 414 8.89 -24.87 -9.89
C LEU A 414 7.57 -25.30 -9.25
N VAL A 415 7.59 -26.31 -8.39
CA VAL A 415 6.36 -26.84 -7.80
C VAL A 415 5.82 -25.90 -6.73
N VAL A 416 6.70 -25.26 -5.94
CA VAL A 416 6.30 -24.19 -5.03
C VAL A 416 5.75 -22.99 -5.81
N THR A 417 6.41 -22.60 -6.91
CA THR A 417 5.93 -21.55 -7.81
C THR A 417 4.53 -21.83 -8.32
N ASN A 418 4.22 -23.06 -8.76
CA ASN A 418 2.88 -23.46 -9.18
C ASN A 418 1.84 -23.34 -8.06
N LEU A 419 2.22 -23.75 -6.85
CA LEU A 419 1.34 -23.64 -5.68
C LEU A 419 1.02 -22.17 -5.37
N CYS A 420 2.01 -21.28 -5.45
CA CYS A 420 1.80 -19.85 -5.29
C CYS A 420 0.92 -19.28 -6.40
N PHE A 421 1.15 -19.65 -7.68
CA PHE A 421 0.30 -19.20 -8.79
C PHE A 421 -1.15 -19.62 -8.62
N ALA A 422 -1.42 -20.85 -8.19
CA ALA A 422 -2.77 -21.32 -7.94
C ALA A 422 -3.50 -20.46 -6.90
N MET A 423 -2.80 -20.09 -5.81
CA MET A 423 -3.32 -19.18 -4.79
C MET A 423 -3.52 -17.76 -5.32
N VAL A 424 -2.53 -17.20 -6.02
CA VAL A 424 -2.60 -15.84 -6.58
C VAL A 424 -3.76 -15.73 -7.58
N ILE A 425 -3.91 -16.69 -8.47
CA ILE A 425 -5.04 -16.72 -9.44
C ILE A 425 -6.37 -16.77 -8.69
N TYR A 426 -6.47 -17.56 -7.62
CA TYR A 426 -7.67 -17.59 -6.80
C TYR A 426 -8.00 -16.20 -6.22
N VAL A 427 -7.05 -15.52 -5.58
CA VAL A 427 -7.32 -14.19 -4.97
C VAL A 427 -7.45 -13.05 -5.97
N LEU A 428 -6.98 -13.22 -7.21
CA LEU A 428 -7.27 -12.27 -8.31
C LEU A 428 -8.70 -12.43 -8.86
N MET A 429 -9.30 -13.62 -8.69
CA MET A 429 -10.65 -13.92 -9.18
C MET A 429 -11.74 -13.77 -8.10
N TYR A 430 -11.36 -13.91 -6.83
CA TYR A 430 -12.25 -13.94 -5.67
C TYR A 430 -11.74 -12.99 -4.58
N GLU A 431 -12.44 -12.92 -3.44
CA GLU A 431 -11.91 -12.17 -2.28
C GLU A 431 -10.63 -12.84 -1.73
N PRO A 432 -9.75 -12.06 -1.09
CA PRO A 432 -8.63 -12.58 -0.32
C PRO A 432 -9.07 -13.70 0.64
N ILE A 433 -8.21 -14.70 0.86
CA ILE A 433 -8.49 -15.79 1.82
C ILE A 433 -8.72 -15.21 3.22
N LYS A 434 -7.95 -14.19 3.58
CA LYS A 434 -8.17 -13.35 4.75
C LYS A 434 -8.24 -11.90 4.31
N ASP A 435 -9.35 -11.24 4.61
CA ASP A 435 -9.53 -9.83 4.32
C ASP A 435 -9.12 -8.99 5.53
N TYR A 436 -8.08 -8.16 5.39
CA TYR A 436 -7.57 -7.26 6.43
C TYR A 436 -8.07 -5.83 6.28
N ARG A 437 -8.83 -5.55 5.20
CA ARG A 437 -9.34 -4.20 4.92
C ARG A 437 -10.41 -3.83 5.94
N PRO A 438 -10.60 -2.53 6.23
CA PRO A 438 -11.62 -2.08 7.17
C PRO A 438 -13.04 -2.49 6.76
N TYR A 439 -13.30 -2.71 5.47
CA TYR A 439 -14.58 -3.19 4.91
C TYR A 439 -14.70 -4.71 4.81
N ALA A 440 -13.93 -5.47 5.58
CA ALA A 440 -14.07 -6.91 5.65
C ALA A 440 -15.45 -7.30 6.20
N VAL A 441 -15.93 -8.50 5.83
CA VAL A 441 -17.19 -9.03 6.38
C VAL A 441 -17.06 -9.15 7.90
N GLY A 442 -18.02 -8.58 8.62
CA GLY A 442 -18.05 -8.49 10.08
C GLY A 442 -17.66 -7.11 10.63
N SER A 443 -17.03 -6.25 9.84
CA SER A 443 -16.65 -4.91 10.28
C SER A 443 -17.84 -3.96 10.40
N ASN A 444 -17.85 -3.13 11.44
CA ASN A 444 -18.76 -2.01 11.57
C ASN A 444 -18.09 -0.74 11.01
N ILE A 445 -18.67 -0.14 9.97
CA ILE A 445 -18.10 1.03 9.29
C ILE A 445 -18.02 2.23 10.25
N GLU A 446 -19.07 2.47 11.05
CA GLU A 446 -19.11 3.60 12.00
C GLU A 446 -18.02 3.49 13.08
N GLU A 447 -17.81 2.27 13.61
CA GLU A 447 -16.72 1.99 14.54
C GLU A 447 -15.36 2.18 13.87
N LYS A 448 -15.19 1.70 12.63
CA LYS A 448 -13.93 1.85 11.87
C LYS A 448 -13.62 3.28 11.45
N MET A 449 -14.61 4.17 11.44
CA MET A 449 -14.41 5.60 11.27
C MET A 449 -13.98 6.31 12.56
N SER A 450 -14.07 5.64 13.72
CA SER A 450 -13.78 6.19 15.04
C SER A 450 -12.77 5.38 15.86
N ASP A 451 -12.15 4.35 15.29
CA ASP A 451 -11.18 3.47 15.96
C ASP A 451 -9.73 4.00 15.97
N GLY A 452 -9.55 5.28 15.64
CA GLY A 452 -8.29 5.97 15.78
C GLY A 452 -7.94 6.23 17.25
N VAL A 453 -6.65 6.34 17.54
CA VAL A 453 -6.12 6.68 18.86
C VAL A 453 -5.40 8.03 18.74
N GLU A 454 -5.79 9.02 19.55
CA GLU A 454 -5.09 10.30 19.58
C GLU A 454 -3.67 10.12 20.13
N GLY A 455 -2.72 10.84 19.53
CA GLY A 455 -1.33 10.80 19.97
C GLY A 455 -1.12 11.62 21.23
N GLU A 456 -0.40 11.07 22.20
CA GLU A 456 0.07 11.79 23.36
C GLU A 456 1.51 12.25 23.12
N TYR A 457 1.73 13.56 23.19
CA TYR A 457 3.02 14.17 22.94
C TYR A 457 3.48 14.97 24.16
N GLU A 458 4.77 14.86 24.47
CA GLU A 458 5.44 15.59 25.53
C GLU A 458 6.39 16.62 24.94
N ASN A 459 6.23 17.87 25.31
CA ASN A 459 7.14 18.93 24.89
C ASN A 459 8.44 18.84 25.69
N ILE A 460 9.57 18.73 24.98
CA ILE A 460 10.91 18.76 25.52
C ILE A 460 11.57 20.08 25.17
N LEU A 461 12.05 20.78 26.18
CA LEU A 461 12.79 22.04 26.04
C LEU A 461 14.29 21.76 26.09
N ILE A 462 15.01 22.26 25.10
CA ILE A 462 16.46 22.07 24.97
C ILE A 462 17.17 23.36 25.37
N TYR A 463 17.94 23.29 26.44
CA TYR A 463 18.79 24.38 26.94
C TYR A 463 20.26 24.06 26.75
N LYS A 464 21.02 25.06 26.32
CA LYS A 464 22.47 24.96 26.12
C LYS A 464 23.22 25.73 27.18
N ASN A 465 24.15 25.06 27.83
CA ASN A 465 25.03 25.74 28.78
C ASN A 465 26.04 26.60 28.03
N ILE A 466 26.07 27.89 28.34
CA ILE A 466 26.88 28.89 27.62
C ILE A 466 28.38 28.66 27.86
N LYS A 467 28.77 28.12 29.03
CA LYS A 467 30.19 27.92 29.41
C LYS A 467 30.77 26.61 28.88
N THR A 468 29.96 25.55 28.81
CA THR A 468 30.44 24.20 28.47
C THR A 468 29.95 23.70 27.11
N GLY A 469 28.98 24.38 26.50
CA GLY A 469 28.36 23.98 25.25
C GLY A 469 27.47 22.72 25.35
N LYS A 470 27.28 22.16 26.54
CA LYS A 470 26.44 20.97 26.76
C LYS A 470 24.95 21.31 26.63
N LEU A 471 24.22 20.45 25.92
CA LEU A 471 22.76 20.51 25.82
C LEU A 471 22.12 19.73 26.97
N LYS A 472 21.01 20.25 27.48
CA LYS A 472 20.16 19.63 28.48
C LYS A 472 18.72 19.67 27.98
N GLU A 473 18.14 18.50 27.84
CA GLU A 473 16.75 18.28 27.47
C GLU A 473 15.94 18.13 28.77
N MET A 474 14.76 18.74 28.84
CA MET A 474 13.88 18.68 30.02
C MET A 474 12.43 18.70 29.59
N THR A 475 11.58 17.95 30.29
CA THR A 475 10.12 18.00 30.12
C THR A 475 9.56 19.32 30.64
N GLU A 476 8.30 19.64 30.35
CA GLU A 476 7.65 20.85 30.91
C GLU A 476 7.64 20.83 32.45
N ASP A 477 7.38 19.68 33.06
CA ASP A 477 7.39 19.53 34.53
C ASP A 477 8.81 19.76 35.10
N GLU A 478 9.83 19.17 34.49
CA GLU A 478 11.23 19.36 34.89
C GLU A 478 11.72 20.78 34.65
N TYR A 479 11.26 21.41 33.57
CA TYR A 479 11.51 22.81 33.28
C TYR A 479 10.95 23.69 34.41
N MET A 480 9.66 23.53 34.73
CA MET A 480 8.99 24.30 35.79
C MET A 480 9.62 24.06 37.17
N ALA A 481 10.02 22.82 37.48
CA ALA A 481 10.68 22.49 38.73
C ALA A 481 12.12 23.04 38.83
N SER A 482 12.87 23.03 37.72
CA SER A 482 14.28 23.43 37.71
C SER A 482 14.49 24.95 37.66
N LYS A 483 13.49 25.72 37.22
CA LYS A 483 13.59 27.18 37.02
C LYS A 483 14.82 27.60 36.22
N ILE A 484 15.21 26.79 35.23
CA ILE A 484 16.45 27.00 34.48
C ILE A 484 16.51 28.36 33.78
N TRP A 485 15.36 28.99 33.51
CA TRP A 485 15.27 30.33 32.90
C TRP A 485 15.79 31.45 33.81
N GLU A 486 15.92 31.21 35.13
CA GLU A 486 16.53 32.15 36.08
C GLU A 486 18.06 32.02 36.10
N ASP A 487 18.62 30.94 35.56
CA ASP A 487 20.06 30.68 35.51
C ASP A 487 20.69 31.27 34.23
N SER A 488 21.46 32.35 34.40
CA SER A 488 22.18 33.02 33.31
C SER A 488 23.27 32.17 32.63
N THR A 489 23.58 30.98 33.14
CA THR A 489 24.54 30.05 32.51
C THR A 489 23.92 29.17 31.44
N TRP A 490 22.59 29.17 31.29
CA TRP A 490 21.86 28.38 30.30
C TRP A 490 21.06 29.27 29.36
N ALA A 491 21.14 28.99 28.07
CA ALA A 491 20.38 29.66 27.02
C ALA A 491 19.39 28.67 26.40
N TYR A 492 18.17 29.13 26.10
CA TYR A 492 17.23 28.36 25.30
C TYR A 492 17.82 28.15 23.90
N GLU A 493 17.87 26.90 23.44
CA GLU A 493 18.35 26.56 22.10
C GLU A 493 17.17 26.19 21.19
N ASP A 494 16.34 25.24 21.63
CA ASP A 494 15.26 24.69 20.79
C ASP A 494 14.14 24.04 21.62
N ARG A 495 13.02 23.72 20.96
CA ARG A 495 11.93 22.90 21.50
C ARG A 495 11.74 21.71 20.58
N ASN A 496 11.76 20.52 21.16
CA ASN A 496 11.42 19.28 20.47
C ASN A 496 10.13 18.69 21.06
N GLN A 497 9.39 17.93 20.27
CA GLN A 497 8.19 17.25 20.72
C GLN A 497 8.49 15.75 20.71
N ARG A 498 8.38 15.11 21.88
CA ARG A 498 8.58 13.67 22.02
C ARG A 498 7.23 12.97 22.03
N THR A 499 7.04 12.04 21.11
CA THR A 499 5.85 11.18 21.07
C THR A 499 5.89 10.18 22.23
N ILE A 500 4.90 10.21 23.12
CA ILE A 500 4.70 9.19 24.15
C ILE A 500 3.85 8.06 23.58
N VAL A 501 2.70 8.42 23.01
CA VAL A 501 1.80 7.53 22.29
C VAL A 501 1.63 8.07 20.88
N GLU A 502 1.95 7.26 19.88
CA GLU A 502 1.81 7.65 18.48
C GLU A 502 0.33 7.71 18.11
N ALA A 503 -0.08 8.81 17.46
CA ALA A 503 -1.43 8.93 16.93
C ALA A 503 -1.67 7.85 15.87
N VAL A 504 -2.76 7.11 16.00
CA VAL A 504 -3.19 6.12 15.02
C VAL A 504 -4.43 6.65 14.33
N ASN A 505 -4.35 6.93 13.04
CA ASN A 505 -5.50 7.34 12.26
C ASN A 505 -6.59 6.25 12.25
N PRO A 506 -7.88 6.64 12.23
CA PRO A 506 -8.98 5.71 12.05
C PRO A 506 -8.77 4.78 10.85
N SER A 507 -9.39 3.61 10.90
CA SER A 507 -9.28 2.62 9.83
C SER A 507 -9.99 3.05 8.55
N ILE A 508 -11.02 3.89 8.65
CA ILE A 508 -11.74 4.52 7.54
C ILE A 508 -11.72 6.02 7.77
N MET A 509 -11.22 6.78 6.79
CA MET A 509 -11.15 8.25 6.87
C MET A 509 -12.07 8.92 5.85
N ASP A 510 -12.06 8.42 4.61
CA ASP A 510 -12.59 9.16 3.45
C ASP A 510 -13.93 8.60 2.93
N PHE A 511 -14.63 7.78 3.73
CA PHE A 511 -15.93 7.23 3.35
C PHE A 511 -17.04 8.28 3.43
N ASN A 512 -17.23 9.02 2.33
CA ASN A 512 -18.31 9.99 2.23
C ASN A 512 -18.85 10.07 0.79
N PRO A 513 -19.80 9.20 0.41
CA PRO A 513 -20.40 9.24 -0.92
C PRO A 513 -21.25 10.49 -1.11
N THR A 514 -20.97 11.26 -2.17
CA THR A 514 -21.64 12.52 -2.48
C THR A 514 -22.28 12.55 -3.86
N LEU A 515 -23.19 13.50 -4.08
CA LEU A 515 -23.86 13.72 -5.36
C LEU A 515 -24.08 15.21 -5.57
N GLN A 516 -23.63 15.74 -6.70
CA GLN A 516 -23.88 17.13 -7.08
C GLN A 516 -25.36 17.33 -7.45
N ILE A 517 -26.01 18.35 -6.90
CA ILE A 517 -27.44 18.61 -7.11
C ILE A 517 -27.76 18.89 -8.58
N ALA A 518 -26.83 19.54 -9.29
CA ALA A 518 -26.93 19.84 -10.72
C ALA A 518 -27.00 18.58 -11.60
N ASP A 519 -26.38 17.48 -11.16
CA ASP A 519 -26.25 16.24 -11.93
C ASP A 519 -27.32 15.19 -11.57
N MET A 520 -28.23 15.50 -10.64
CA MET A 520 -29.24 14.56 -10.16
C MET A 520 -30.26 14.19 -11.23
N SER A 521 -30.38 12.89 -11.51
CA SER A 521 -31.50 12.34 -12.29
C SER A 521 -32.70 12.04 -11.38
N ASN A 522 -33.81 11.60 -11.99
CA ASN A 522 -35.01 11.23 -11.24
C ASN A 522 -34.77 10.02 -10.32
N ASP A 523 -33.82 9.14 -10.64
CA ASP A 523 -33.52 7.97 -9.80
C ASP A 523 -32.92 8.42 -8.45
N GLU A 524 -31.98 9.37 -8.49
CA GLU A 524 -31.34 9.90 -7.29
C GLU A 524 -32.29 10.75 -6.45
N ARG A 525 -33.13 11.59 -7.09
CA ARG A 525 -34.15 12.39 -6.38
C ARG A 525 -35.18 11.54 -5.64
N ASN A 526 -35.52 10.37 -6.18
CA ASN A 526 -36.47 9.45 -5.58
C ASN A 526 -35.82 8.47 -4.59
N CYS A 527 -34.50 8.50 -4.42
CA CYS A 527 -33.81 7.66 -3.45
C CYS A 527 -34.20 8.10 -2.04
N ILE A 528 -34.58 7.13 -1.20
CA ILE A 528 -34.99 7.40 0.20
C ILE A 528 -33.89 8.12 1.00
N LEU A 529 -32.62 7.83 0.72
CA LEU A 529 -31.48 8.45 1.41
C LEU A 529 -31.26 9.92 1.00
N VAL A 530 -31.75 10.32 -0.16
CA VAL A 530 -31.57 11.66 -0.72
C VAL A 530 -32.79 12.51 -0.40
N LYS A 531 -33.99 11.94 -0.53
CA LYS A 531 -35.25 12.65 -0.36
C LYS A 531 -35.35 13.33 1.00
N ASP A 532 -35.01 12.63 2.08
CA ASP A 532 -35.06 13.20 3.43
C ASP A 532 -34.11 14.40 3.57
N ILE A 533 -32.93 14.34 2.95
CA ILE A 533 -31.97 15.45 2.94
C ILE A 533 -32.54 16.63 2.14
N LEU A 534 -33.00 16.38 0.91
CA LEU A 534 -33.56 17.43 0.05
C LEU A 534 -34.78 18.12 0.69
N ASP A 535 -35.66 17.35 1.33
CA ASP A 535 -36.85 17.86 2.00
C ASP A 535 -36.48 18.73 3.23
N THR A 536 -35.38 18.40 3.94
CA THR A 536 -34.85 19.23 5.04
C THR A 536 -34.03 20.45 4.59
N SER A 537 -33.47 20.41 3.38
CA SER A 537 -32.68 21.51 2.79
C SER A 537 -33.53 22.58 2.09
N VAL A 538 -34.86 22.49 2.19
CA VAL A 538 -35.76 23.52 1.66
C VAL A 538 -35.95 24.61 2.70
N THR A 539 -35.46 25.81 2.40
CA THR A 539 -35.60 26.99 3.26
C THR A 539 -36.55 28.01 2.63
N GLN A 540 -37.06 28.93 3.46
CA GLN A 540 -37.66 30.14 2.92
C GLN A 540 -36.53 31.06 2.43
N SER A 541 -36.63 31.53 1.20
CA SER A 541 -35.65 32.42 0.58
C SER A 541 -36.35 33.64 0.00
N LEU A 542 -35.66 34.78 0.05
CA LEU A 542 -36.12 36.03 -0.52
C LEU A 542 -35.46 36.21 -1.89
N ARG A 543 -36.26 36.52 -2.91
CA ARG A 543 -35.75 36.81 -4.24
C ARG A 543 -35.70 38.32 -4.45
N PHE A 544 -34.52 38.83 -4.75
CA PHE A 544 -34.27 40.23 -5.02
C PHE A 544 -33.93 40.43 -6.50
N MET A 545 -34.28 41.60 -7.03
CA MET A 545 -33.73 42.14 -8.27
C MET A 545 -32.63 43.13 -7.89
N ASN A 546 -31.39 42.83 -8.29
CA ASN A 546 -30.30 43.80 -8.18
C ASN A 546 -30.50 44.87 -9.26
N LEU A 547 -30.81 46.10 -8.86
CA LEU A 547 -31.14 47.21 -9.75
C LEU A 547 -29.92 47.75 -10.51
N THR A 548 -28.70 47.47 -10.02
CA THR A 548 -27.44 47.92 -10.64
C THR A 548 -27.05 47.04 -11.83
N TYR A 549 -27.16 45.73 -11.68
CA TYR A 549 -26.76 44.76 -12.71
C TYR A 549 -27.94 44.12 -13.45
N ASN A 550 -29.17 44.38 -12.99
CA ASN A 550 -30.41 43.79 -13.51
C ASN A 550 -30.37 42.25 -13.52
N GLU A 551 -29.87 41.68 -12.42
CA GLU A 551 -29.79 40.24 -12.17
C GLU A 551 -30.67 39.86 -10.96
N GLU A 552 -31.29 38.67 -11.03
CA GLU A 552 -32.05 38.12 -9.93
C GLU A 552 -31.12 37.40 -8.95
N GLU A 553 -31.29 37.67 -7.66
CA GLU A 553 -30.51 37.07 -6.58
C GLU A 553 -31.45 36.41 -5.57
N ILE A 554 -31.12 35.19 -5.14
CA ILE A 554 -31.91 34.42 -4.18
C ILE A 554 -31.10 34.28 -2.91
N VAL A 555 -31.65 34.76 -1.79
CA VAL A 555 -30.97 34.80 -0.50
C VAL A 555 -31.78 34.01 0.52
N PRO A 556 -31.22 32.99 1.20
CA PRO A 556 -31.89 32.32 2.30
C PRO A 556 -32.32 33.33 3.37
N MET A 557 -33.55 33.20 3.89
CA MET A 557 -34.08 34.16 4.87
C MET A 557 -33.25 34.21 6.16
N GLU A 558 -32.54 33.13 6.51
CA GLU A 558 -31.62 33.08 7.64
C GLU A 558 -30.33 33.89 7.42
N GLU A 559 -29.92 34.07 6.16
CA GLU A 559 -28.73 34.84 5.76
C GLU A 559 -29.06 36.29 5.41
N TYR A 560 -30.35 36.63 5.32
CA TYR A 560 -30.80 37.97 5.01
C TYR A 560 -30.49 38.95 6.15
N VAL A 561 -29.51 39.82 5.92
CA VAL A 561 -29.21 40.97 6.79
C VAL A 561 -29.62 42.24 6.04
N PRO A 562 -30.60 43.03 6.54
CA PRO A 562 -31.12 44.21 5.85
C PRO A 562 -30.05 45.23 5.43
N GLU A 563 -28.95 45.29 6.18
CA GLU A 563 -27.82 46.21 5.93
C GLU A 563 -27.03 45.89 4.66
N TYR A 564 -27.02 44.63 4.21
CA TYR A 564 -26.34 44.20 2.99
C TYR A 564 -27.22 44.30 1.73
N TYR A 565 -28.53 44.53 1.90
CA TYR A 565 -29.50 44.62 0.82
C TYR A 565 -30.30 45.94 0.90
N PRO A 566 -29.64 47.10 0.69
CA PRO A 566 -30.30 48.40 0.75
C PRO A 566 -31.34 48.53 -0.36
N ALA A 567 -32.49 49.13 -0.03
CA ALA A 567 -33.62 49.27 -0.94
C ALA A 567 -33.34 50.15 -2.17
N GLU A 568 -32.23 50.91 -2.18
CA GLU A 568 -31.78 51.67 -3.34
C GLU A 568 -31.14 50.80 -4.43
N GLU A 569 -30.57 49.65 -4.05
CA GLU A 569 -29.83 48.74 -4.94
C GLU A 569 -30.58 47.42 -5.17
N TYR A 570 -31.46 47.02 -4.26
CA TYR A 570 -32.19 45.75 -4.32
C TYR A 570 -33.69 45.95 -4.16
N GLN A 571 -34.46 45.37 -5.10
CA GLN A 571 -35.92 45.31 -5.01
C GLN A 571 -36.37 43.90 -4.66
N LEU A 572 -37.06 43.72 -3.53
CA LEU A 572 -37.68 42.44 -3.18
C LEU A 572 -38.80 42.13 -4.17
N LEU A 573 -38.73 40.95 -4.81
CA LEU A 573 -39.73 40.47 -5.74
C LEU A 573 -40.79 39.63 -5.02
N ASP A 574 -40.36 38.54 -4.38
CA ASP A 574 -41.23 37.59 -3.67
C ASP A 574 -40.45 36.77 -2.63
N THR A 575 -41.21 36.04 -1.82
CA THR A 575 -40.69 35.01 -0.92
C THR A 575 -40.98 33.64 -1.54
N LEU A 576 -39.93 32.84 -1.71
CA LEU A 576 -39.99 31.54 -2.34
C LEU A 576 -39.65 30.46 -1.33
N THR A 577 -40.24 29.28 -1.49
CA THR A 577 -39.80 28.07 -0.82
C THR A 577 -38.93 27.32 -1.81
N ALA A 578 -37.62 27.39 -1.63
CA ALA A 578 -36.64 26.89 -2.58
C ALA A 578 -35.56 26.10 -1.83
N MET A 579 -34.90 25.20 -2.56
CA MET A 579 -33.71 24.53 -2.07
C MET A 579 -32.64 25.58 -1.77
N ASP A 580 -31.98 25.46 -0.62
CA ASP A 580 -30.90 26.37 -0.24
C ASP A 580 -29.83 26.40 -1.35
N PRO A 581 -29.57 27.56 -1.98
CA PRO A 581 -28.57 27.71 -3.04
C PRO A 581 -27.14 27.39 -2.58
N ASN A 582 -26.86 27.40 -1.28
CA ASN A 582 -25.56 27.04 -0.73
C ASN A 582 -25.34 25.52 -0.67
N VAL A 583 -26.41 24.72 -0.77
CA VAL A 583 -26.30 23.27 -0.88
C VAL A 583 -26.04 22.93 -2.35
N THR A 584 -24.77 22.66 -2.67
CA THR A 584 -24.33 22.26 -4.01
C THR A 584 -24.26 20.75 -4.18
N GLU A 585 -24.08 20.02 -3.08
CA GLU A 585 -23.97 18.56 -3.05
C GLU A 585 -24.73 17.92 -1.88
N VAL A 586 -25.09 16.66 -2.07
CA VAL A 586 -25.75 15.80 -1.09
C VAL A 586 -24.80 14.70 -0.67
N ALA A 587 -24.48 14.64 0.63
CA ALA A 587 -23.70 13.56 1.23
C ALA A 587 -24.64 12.54 1.90
N ILE A 588 -24.51 11.26 1.56
CA ILE A 588 -25.43 10.21 2.06
C ILE A 588 -24.84 9.36 3.18
N LEU A 589 -23.68 9.71 3.72
CA LEU A 589 -22.98 8.96 4.78
C LEU A 589 -23.91 8.60 5.95
N ASN A 590 -24.57 9.60 6.55
CA ASN A 590 -25.45 9.38 7.71
C ASN A 590 -26.64 8.48 7.36
N GLY A 591 -27.16 8.58 6.13
CA GLY A 591 -28.20 7.70 5.62
C GLY A 591 -27.72 6.24 5.48
N ILE A 592 -26.47 6.04 5.07
CA ILE A 592 -25.87 4.69 4.99
C ILE A 592 -25.68 4.10 6.39
N LEU A 593 -25.14 4.87 7.34
CA LEU A 593 -24.85 4.37 8.70
C LEU A 593 -26.12 4.08 9.50
N SER A 594 -27.16 4.90 9.34
CA SER A 594 -28.44 4.73 10.03
C SER A 594 -29.37 3.69 9.40
N ALA A 595 -29.11 3.27 8.15
CA ALA A 595 -29.95 2.28 7.48
C ALA A 595 -29.93 0.93 8.20
N ASP A 596 -31.12 0.42 8.54
CA ASP A 596 -31.28 -0.95 9.07
C ASP A 596 -30.65 -1.99 8.14
N LYS A 597 -30.81 -1.78 6.83
CA LYS A 597 -30.23 -2.60 5.77
C LYS A 597 -30.03 -1.77 4.50
N ILE A 598 -28.87 -1.91 3.86
CA ILE A 598 -28.58 -1.25 2.59
C ILE A 598 -27.72 -2.17 1.72
N VAL A 599 -27.97 -2.14 0.41
CA VAL A 599 -27.15 -2.82 -0.58
C VAL A 599 -26.45 -1.76 -1.41
N MET A 600 -25.13 -1.88 -1.55
CA MET A 600 -24.33 -0.96 -2.34
C MET A 600 -23.51 -1.72 -3.38
N VAL A 601 -23.44 -1.17 -4.58
CA VAL A 601 -22.50 -1.62 -5.62
C VAL A 601 -21.41 -0.58 -5.74
N VAL A 602 -20.15 -1.00 -5.69
CA VAL A 602 -19.00 -0.11 -5.82
C VAL A 602 -18.24 -0.42 -7.11
N SER A 603 -17.75 0.63 -7.74
CA SER A 603 -16.95 0.55 -8.97
C SER A 603 -15.87 1.62 -8.98
N LYS A 604 -14.61 1.20 -9.03
CA LYS A 604 -13.47 2.14 -9.07
C LYS A 604 -13.42 2.95 -10.36
N LYS A 605 -13.66 2.28 -11.49
CA LYS A 605 -13.74 2.86 -12.83
C LYS A 605 -14.82 2.14 -13.61
N LEU A 606 -15.72 2.89 -14.23
CA LEU A 606 -16.84 2.30 -14.97
C LEU A 606 -16.35 1.55 -16.22
N ASP A 607 -15.35 2.04 -16.93
CA ASP A 607 -14.90 1.44 -18.20
C ASP A 607 -14.14 0.10 -17.99
N ASP A 608 -13.48 -0.09 -16.84
CA ASP A 608 -12.70 -1.30 -16.51
C ASP A 608 -13.52 -2.38 -15.79
N GLY A 609 -14.82 -2.19 -15.63
CA GLY A 609 -15.68 -3.09 -14.85
C GLY A 609 -16.05 -4.36 -15.62
N SER A 610 -16.08 -5.50 -14.92
CA SER A 610 -16.53 -6.80 -15.45
C SER A 610 -18.07 -6.92 -15.50
N TRP A 611 -18.71 -6.02 -16.23
CA TRP A 611 -20.17 -5.83 -16.24
C TRP A 611 -20.94 -6.94 -16.92
N GLU A 612 -20.48 -7.44 -18.06
CA GLU A 612 -21.17 -8.47 -18.85
C GLU A 612 -21.54 -9.69 -18.00
N SER A 613 -20.63 -10.06 -17.10
CA SER A 613 -20.80 -11.22 -16.23
C SER A 613 -21.77 -11.01 -15.07
N SER A 614 -22.08 -9.77 -14.68
CA SER A 614 -22.65 -9.44 -13.37
C SER A 614 -23.87 -8.51 -13.39
N VAL A 615 -24.01 -7.67 -14.43
CA VAL A 615 -25.01 -6.60 -14.49
C VAL A 615 -26.45 -7.10 -14.43
N GLU A 616 -26.78 -8.22 -15.07
CA GLU A 616 -28.13 -8.79 -15.03
C GLU A 616 -28.51 -9.29 -13.63
N ARG A 617 -27.54 -9.84 -12.88
CA ARG A 617 -27.76 -10.23 -11.48
C ARG A 617 -27.95 -9.00 -10.59
N ILE A 618 -27.15 -7.96 -10.81
CA ILE A 618 -27.27 -6.67 -10.10
C ILE A 618 -28.68 -6.08 -10.29
N LYS A 619 -29.18 -5.99 -11.53
CA LYS A 619 -30.54 -5.52 -11.84
C LYS A 619 -31.63 -6.36 -11.17
N ALA A 620 -31.48 -7.68 -11.20
CA ALA A 620 -32.46 -8.58 -10.60
C ALA A 620 -32.52 -8.41 -9.07
N ILE A 621 -31.36 -8.23 -8.43
CA ILE A 621 -31.24 -7.95 -6.99
C ILE A 621 -31.83 -6.58 -6.66
N GLN A 622 -31.50 -5.54 -7.44
CA GLN A 622 -32.04 -4.20 -7.25
C GLN A 622 -33.58 -4.21 -7.24
N LYS A 623 -34.22 -4.82 -8.25
CA LYS A 623 -35.69 -4.99 -8.28
C LYS A 623 -36.24 -5.76 -7.07
N ALA A 624 -35.47 -6.68 -6.50
CA ALA A 624 -35.88 -7.42 -5.30
C ALA A 624 -35.78 -6.55 -4.04
N CYS A 625 -34.76 -5.69 -3.94
CA CYS A 625 -34.61 -4.72 -2.85
C CYS A 625 -35.72 -3.66 -2.89
N GLU A 626 -36.05 -3.13 -4.07
CA GLU A 626 -37.15 -2.16 -4.25
C GLU A 626 -38.48 -2.70 -3.71
N LYS A 627 -38.81 -3.96 -4.01
CA LYS A 627 -40.05 -4.61 -3.51
C LYS A 627 -40.12 -4.72 -1.99
N LYS A 628 -38.98 -4.66 -1.31
CA LYS A 628 -38.89 -4.73 0.16
C LYS A 628 -38.53 -3.37 0.78
N ASN A 629 -38.52 -2.30 -0.01
CA ASN A 629 -38.13 -0.96 0.41
C ASN A 629 -36.74 -0.91 1.06
N ILE A 630 -35.79 -1.71 0.55
CA ILE A 630 -34.40 -1.71 1.00
C ILE A 630 -33.60 -0.79 0.04
N PRO A 631 -32.90 0.23 0.56
CA PRO A 631 -32.05 1.09 -0.25
C PRO A 631 -31.03 0.28 -1.06
N PHE A 632 -30.98 0.56 -2.36
CA PHE A 632 -30.00 0.01 -3.27
C PHE A 632 -29.27 1.16 -3.96
N ILE A 633 -27.98 1.32 -3.69
CA ILE A 633 -27.17 2.43 -4.21
C ILE A 633 -25.98 1.93 -5.02
N PHE A 634 -25.43 2.82 -5.82
CA PHE A 634 -24.20 2.59 -6.56
C PHE A 634 -23.20 3.71 -6.23
N ILE A 635 -21.92 3.38 -6.06
CA ILE A 635 -20.86 4.35 -5.76
C ILE A 635 -19.72 4.15 -6.75
N CYS A 636 -19.25 5.20 -7.40
CA CYS A 636 -18.10 5.15 -8.30
C CYS A 636 -17.31 6.45 -8.38
N ASN A 637 -16.08 6.39 -8.88
CA ASN A 637 -15.36 7.59 -9.32
C ASN A 637 -15.50 7.72 -10.84
N ALA A 638 -16.38 8.60 -11.31
CA ALA A 638 -16.60 8.86 -12.73
C ALA A 638 -17.19 10.25 -12.96
N ALA A 639 -16.91 10.83 -14.13
CA ALA A 639 -17.53 12.09 -14.51
C ALA A 639 -19.04 11.92 -14.78
N PRO A 640 -19.88 12.96 -14.56
CA PRO A 640 -21.32 12.88 -14.79
C PRO A 640 -21.70 12.39 -16.19
N SER A 641 -20.96 12.79 -17.23
CA SER A 641 -21.20 12.35 -18.60
C SER A 641 -21.01 10.84 -18.80
N ASP A 642 -20.02 10.25 -18.11
CA ASP A 642 -19.74 8.81 -18.18
C ASP A 642 -20.79 8.01 -17.41
N ILE A 643 -21.26 8.54 -16.27
CA ILE A 643 -22.37 7.96 -15.50
C ILE A 643 -23.64 7.90 -16.36
N VAL A 644 -24.00 8.99 -17.04
CA VAL A 644 -25.17 9.02 -17.94
C VAL A 644 -25.03 8.02 -19.09
N ARG A 645 -23.83 7.94 -19.71
CA ARG A 645 -23.52 6.94 -20.75
C ARG A 645 -23.72 5.52 -20.23
N PHE A 646 -23.15 5.22 -19.06
CA PHE A 646 -23.19 3.91 -18.41
C PHE A 646 -24.62 3.48 -18.06
N LYS A 647 -25.42 4.36 -17.43
CA LYS A 647 -26.83 4.08 -17.10
C LYS A 647 -27.62 3.74 -18.36
N LYS A 648 -27.40 4.45 -19.47
CA LYS A 648 -28.07 4.22 -20.75
C LYS A 648 -27.65 2.90 -21.41
N GLU A 649 -26.35 2.62 -21.46
CA GLU A 649 -25.78 1.41 -22.04
C GLU A 649 -26.32 0.15 -21.34
N TYR A 650 -26.23 0.14 -20.01
CA TYR A 650 -26.65 -1.00 -19.23
C TYR A 650 -28.12 -0.97 -18.82
N LYS A 651 -28.88 0.08 -19.12
CA LYS A 651 -30.28 0.25 -18.68
C LYS A 651 -30.42 0.07 -17.17
N LEU A 652 -29.52 0.72 -16.43
CA LEU A 652 -29.42 0.63 -14.97
C LEU A 652 -30.06 1.88 -14.36
N ASN A 653 -31.26 1.73 -13.79
CA ASN A 653 -31.97 2.82 -13.12
C ASN A 653 -31.72 2.71 -11.61
N VAL A 654 -30.53 3.11 -11.18
CA VAL A 654 -30.13 3.11 -9.77
C VAL A 654 -29.53 4.46 -9.42
N PRO A 655 -29.67 4.91 -8.16
CA PRO A 655 -29.02 6.11 -7.70
C PRO A 655 -27.51 5.89 -7.63
N ILE A 656 -26.75 6.75 -8.32
CA ILE A 656 -25.28 6.70 -8.40
C ILE A 656 -24.67 7.89 -7.64
N PHE A 657 -23.70 7.61 -6.78
CA PHE A 657 -22.96 8.58 -5.97
C PHE A 657 -21.46 8.53 -6.33
N SER A 658 -20.80 9.65 -6.12
CA SER A 658 -19.37 9.82 -6.34
C SER A 658 -18.57 9.68 -5.05
N MET A 659 -17.38 9.09 -5.14
CA MET A 659 -16.43 9.00 -4.04
C MET A 659 -15.01 8.83 -4.59
N ASP A 660 -14.00 9.12 -3.77
CA ASP A 660 -12.60 9.01 -4.16
C ASP A 660 -12.18 7.57 -4.59
N GLU A 661 -11.28 7.48 -5.56
CA GLU A 661 -10.84 6.18 -6.11
C GLU A 661 -10.05 5.36 -5.09
N ILE A 662 -9.25 6.00 -4.22
CA ILE A 662 -8.44 5.34 -3.20
C ILE A 662 -9.36 4.63 -2.21
N GLU A 663 -10.40 5.32 -1.73
CA GLU A 663 -11.37 4.72 -0.81
C GLU A 663 -12.12 3.54 -1.46
N LEU A 664 -12.51 3.68 -2.74
CA LEU A 664 -13.11 2.58 -3.50
C LEU A 664 -12.16 1.37 -3.67
N LYS A 665 -10.85 1.61 -3.81
CA LYS A 665 -9.81 0.57 -3.79
C LYS A 665 -9.75 -0.12 -2.44
N ILE A 666 -9.87 0.60 -1.33
CA ILE A 666 -9.88 0.04 0.03
C ILE A 666 -11.13 -0.81 0.27
N ILE A 667 -12.30 -0.41 -0.25
CA ILE A 667 -13.54 -1.20 -0.12
C ILE A 667 -13.42 -2.56 -0.82
N ALA A 668 -13.02 -2.55 -2.10
CA ALA A 668 -13.03 -3.72 -2.96
C ALA A 668 -11.88 -3.78 -3.98
N ARG A 669 -11.27 -4.96 -4.13
CA ARG A 669 -10.30 -5.23 -5.21
C ARG A 669 -11.00 -5.54 -6.53
N SER A 670 -12.13 -6.23 -6.49
CA SER A 670 -12.97 -6.50 -7.67
C SER A 670 -13.68 -5.25 -8.19
N ASN A 671 -13.89 -5.20 -9.51
CA ASN A 671 -14.64 -4.16 -10.18
C ASN A 671 -15.69 -4.77 -11.15
N PRO A 672 -17.00 -4.69 -10.87
CA PRO A 672 -17.62 -4.15 -9.66
C PRO A 672 -17.48 -5.08 -8.43
N ALA A 673 -17.90 -4.58 -7.28
CA ALA A 673 -18.20 -5.39 -6.10
C ALA A 673 -19.53 -4.97 -5.46
N MET A 674 -20.23 -5.88 -4.80
CA MET A 674 -21.48 -5.62 -4.08
C MET A 674 -21.29 -5.86 -2.59
N LEU A 675 -21.72 -4.92 -1.75
CA LEU A 675 -21.72 -5.03 -0.31
C LEU A 675 -23.16 -5.00 0.21
N VAL A 676 -23.40 -5.73 1.28
CA VAL A 676 -24.65 -5.71 2.05
C VAL A 676 -24.30 -5.26 3.45
N LEU A 677 -24.87 -4.14 3.88
CA LEU A 677 -24.73 -3.63 5.24
C LEU A 677 -26.03 -3.83 6.01
N GLU A 678 -25.91 -4.12 7.30
CA GLU A 678 -27.01 -4.06 8.26
C GLU A 678 -26.55 -3.29 9.49
N LYS A 679 -27.16 -2.14 9.78
CA LYS A 679 -26.79 -1.24 10.88
C LYS A 679 -25.29 -0.93 10.88
N ALA A 680 -24.82 -0.38 9.77
CA ALA A 680 -23.39 -0.11 9.47
C ALA A 680 -22.44 -1.33 9.47
N VAL A 681 -22.89 -2.56 9.76
CA VAL A 681 -22.06 -3.76 9.75
C VAL A 681 -22.04 -4.42 8.37
N VAL A 682 -20.86 -4.68 7.82
CA VAL A 682 -20.68 -5.42 6.56
C VAL A 682 -21.08 -6.89 6.75
N LYS A 683 -22.28 -7.26 6.30
CA LYS A 683 -22.78 -8.65 6.38
C LYS A 683 -22.33 -9.53 5.24
N ALA A 684 -22.13 -8.95 4.06
CA ALA A 684 -21.60 -9.68 2.92
C ALA A 684 -20.86 -8.75 1.96
N LYS A 685 -19.87 -9.33 1.28
CA LYS A 685 -19.14 -8.71 0.19
C LYS A 685 -18.99 -9.70 -0.95
N TYR A 686 -19.33 -9.26 -2.15
CA TYR A 686 -19.37 -10.10 -3.35
C TYR A 686 -18.55 -9.45 -4.48
N PRO A 687 -17.43 -10.05 -4.89
CA PRO A 687 -16.73 -9.66 -6.11
C PRO A 687 -17.59 -10.04 -7.32
N HIS A 688 -17.35 -9.43 -8.48
CA HIS A 688 -18.16 -9.54 -9.70
C HIS A 688 -18.58 -11.00 -10.05
N ARG A 689 -17.64 -11.95 -9.97
CA ARG A 689 -17.86 -13.40 -10.23
C ARG A 689 -18.76 -14.09 -9.21
N SER A 690 -18.79 -13.58 -7.98
CA SER A 690 -19.50 -14.18 -6.84
C SER A 690 -20.78 -13.44 -6.47
N ILE A 691 -21.17 -12.42 -7.23
CA ILE A 691 -22.48 -11.77 -7.06
C ILE A 691 -23.56 -12.86 -7.23
N PRO A 692 -24.39 -13.12 -6.21
CA PRO A 692 -25.31 -14.24 -6.20
C PRO A 692 -26.47 -14.06 -7.19
N THR A 693 -27.20 -15.14 -7.48
CA THR A 693 -28.50 -15.03 -8.14
C THR A 693 -29.51 -14.34 -7.23
N VAL A 694 -30.58 -13.79 -7.79
CA VAL A 694 -31.61 -13.08 -7.02
C VAL A 694 -32.30 -14.00 -6.00
N GLU A 695 -32.48 -15.29 -6.31
CA GLU A 695 -33.05 -16.29 -5.39
C GLU A 695 -32.13 -16.50 -4.19
N THR A 696 -30.84 -16.73 -4.45
CA THR A 696 -29.83 -16.92 -3.42
C THR A 696 -29.68 -15.66 -2.56
N PHE A 697 -29.73 -14.48 -3.19
CA PHE A 697 -29.67 -13.20 -2.51
C PHE A 697 -30.88 -13.00 -1.60
N LYS A 698 -32.09 -13.29 -2.11
CA LYS A 698 -33.32 -13.20 -1.32
C LYS A 698 -33.26 -14.09 -0.09
N ASP A 699 -32.81 -15.32 -0.27
CA ASP A 699 -32.73 -16.30 0.81
C ASP A 699 -31.73 -15.92 1.90
N LYS A 700 -30.62 -15.27 1.53
CA LYS A 700 -29.56 -14.90 2.47
C LYS A 700 -29.78 -13.55 3.14
N HIS A 701 -30.25 -12.56 2.38
CA HIS A 701 -30.19 -11.15 2.79
C HIS A 701 -31.53 -10.45 2.85
N LEU A 702 -32.56 -11.00 2.20
CA LEU A 702 -33.88 -10.36 2.16
C LEU A 702 -34.92 -11.10 2.98
N LYS A 703 -34.60 -12.20 3.65
CA LYS A 703 -35.57 -12.91 4.50
C LYS A 703 -35.90 -12.14 5.77
#